data_AF-A0A3A8H0U7-F1
#
_entry.id   AF-A0A3A8H0U7-F1
#
_cell.length_a   1.000
_cell.length_b   1.000
_cell.length_c   1.000
_cell.angle_alpha   90.00
_cell.angle_beta   90.00
_cell.angle_gamma   90.00
#
_symmetry.space_group_name_H-M   'P 1'
#
loop_
_entity.id
_entity.type
_entity.pdbx_description
1 polymer ?
#
loop_
_entity_poly.entity_id
_entity_poly.type
_entity_poly.pdbx_seq_one_letter_code
_entity_poly.pdbx_strand_id
1 'polypeptide(L)'
;MLGALLLSLSSPWIAACSSGSSTPEPSAPSEQTQSQVTVSIGAQDLFSQAVKGRVSAQAFAYSDVASIRVDVSEQGAGGLVIFKNFDLFTSAGAWTGKLPFLPKAKALTFFARAFDASGNLLFSGSLDATLNLDFETVTIPLAPANNNAVISLPRIRKISIPSAFASSQSGNITFAVEATNGEALRYAITSAVTGSGSFSPLNGSITLQNTAGAFVSQYTPPTVSTETVFTHTVTVTNPAGHSISTTFTTKVKPPETSSGVIDTSVAVLFNPVINGLNGLRVRDTQNVIFTADVSDDGAQDALTYAWSFTPASGTTFDPVPAFTGDTNPSTLQNYTTAVQGDLKLAVTDGNNGTTTLTYKLTPDQFPDNPVAEGPLDGINSIRTGWDHACALLNDGSVRCWGYGAFGQLGYENTQNIGDNELPHTAGAVKILGKGTKLAAGGNHSCVVLDTGLVRCWGQNTYGQLGYNNKDNLGDGEPVASFGYVNLGGPATRITVGAEHSCAVMATGKVRCWGRNQYGQLGYGHTNSIGDDEQPWSAGDVDLGNVTATDVVAGDNHTCALLSNDKMLCWGRNGLGQLGYSHVNHIGDNELPSSQTAFEPKGPVAQISASRSNTCALLKTGSVICWGDNLNGQTGNNLYGDYIWYCAEHPSTRCYFNYLVNSTTVNLGGTTALQVTSGGEHACALLSTGAMRCWGSNTYGQLGYGNTADLGVPGGPVNLGGATAYQISASGNGNTCALLSTGKARCWGKNNAGQLGQGNTTIIGDNELPSTVGDIQLLPPTP
;
A
#
# COMPACT_ATOMS: atom_id res chain seq x y z
N MET A 1 11.97 -81.68 14.74
CA MET A 1 10.78 -82.21 15.46
C MET A 1 9.52 -81.64 14.80
N LEU A 2 8.37 -82.27 15.03
CA LEU A 2 7.03 -81.88 14.53
C LEU A 2 6.67 -80.44 15.00
N GLY A 3 5.72 -79.72 14.38
CA GLY A 3 4.82 -80.04 13.26
C GLY A 3 3.98 -78.81 12.86
N ALA A 4 3.22 -78.89 11.78
CA ALA A 4 2.45 -77.78 11.20
C ALA A 4 1.01 -77.67 11.75
N LEU A 5 0.34 -76.51 11.56
CA LEU A 5 -0.97 -76.48 10.86
C LEU A 5 -1.42 -75.10 10.33
N LEU A 6 -2.45 -75.17 9.49
CA LEU A 6 -3.10 -74.22 8.59
C LEU A 6 -4.64 -74.29 8.84
N LEU A 7 -5.56 -73.46 8.32
CA LEU A 7 -5.53 -72.38 7.31
C LEU A 7 -6.81 -71.52 7.51
N SER A 8 -6.71 -70.17 7.52
CA SER A 8 -7.69 -69.16 6.98
C SER A 8 -9.23 -69.19 7.25
N LEU A 9 -9.88 -68.04 6.95
CA LEU A 9 -11.34 -67.82 6.73
C LEU A 9 -12.20 -67.80 8.01
N SER A 10 -13.30 -67.03 8.16
CA SER A 10 -13.95 -65.97 7.34
C SER A 10 -14.97 -65.17 8.21
N SER A 11 -15.35 -63.95 7.83
CA SER A 11 -16.48 -63.18 8.42
C SER A 11 -17.85 -63.85 8.11
N PRO A 12 -18.99 -63.57 8.81
CA PRO A 12 -19.61 -62.22 8.91
C PRO A 12 -20.43 -61.84 10.19
N TRP A 13 -20.60 -60.52 10.38
CA TRP A 13 -21.76 -59.77 10.91
C TRP A 13 -22.81 -60.42 11.83
N ILE A 14 -22.95 -59.87 13.06
CA ILE A 14 -24.25 -59.53 13.69
C ILE A 14 -24.14 -58.14 14.33
N ALA A 15 -25.21 -57.33 14.23
CA ALA A 15 -25.26 -55.96 14.71
C ALA A 15 -25.66 -55.84 16.19
N ALA A 16 -25.18 -54.78 16.85
CA ALA A 16 -25.79 -54.24 18.07
C ALA A 16 -25.72 -52.70 18.03
N CYS A 17 -26.88 -52.05 17.97
CA CYS A 17 -26.98 -50.61 18.12
C CYS A 17 -26.93 -50.24 19.61
N SER A 18 -26.10 -49.27 19.98
CA SER A 18 -26.33 -48.44 21.17
C SER A 18 -25.98 -47.00 20.88
N SER A 19 -26.93 -46.10 21.13
CA SER A 19 -26.84 -44.68 20.84
C SER A 19 -25.97 -43.95 21.87
N GLY A 20 -24.92 -43.29 21.39
CA GLY A 20 -24.15 -42.29 22.14
C GLY A 20 -23.85 -41.11 21.21
N SER A 21 -24.20 -39.89 21.62
CA SER A 21 -24.09 -38.70 20.78
C SER A 21 -22.64 -38.26 20.59
N SER A 22 -22.03 -38.57 19.45
CA SER A 22 -20.88 -37.82 18.96
C SER A 22 -21.36 -36.48 18.41
N THR A 23 -21.03 -35.39 19.10
CA THR A 23 -20.88 -34.09 18.45
C THR A 23 -19.94 -34.26 17.25
N PRO A 24 -20.25 -33.73 16.06
CA PRO A 24 -19.28 -33.75 14.98
C PRO A 24 -18.03 -32.99 15.44
N GLU A 25 -16.84 -33.56 15.23
CA GLU A 25 -15.62 -32.75 15.24
C GLU A 25 -15.84 -31.57 14.29
N PRO A 26 -15.39 -30.34 14.64
CA PRO A 26 -15.38 -29.26 13.68
C PRO A 26 -14.55 -29.73 12.49
N SER A 27 -15.18 -29.81 11.32
CA SER A 27 -14.54 -30.21 10.08
C SER A 27 -13.25 -29.41 9.92
N ALA A 28 -12.11 -30.09 9.80
CA ALA A 28 -10.84 -29.44 9.50
C ALA A 28 -11.07 -28.44 8.35
N PRO A 29 -10.64 -27.18 8.48
CA PRO A 29 -10.85 -26.19 7.43
C PRO A 29 -10.26 -26.74 6.14
N SER A 30 -11.05 -26.73 5.06
CA SER A 30 -10.66 -27.38 3.80
C SER A 30 -9.26 -26.92 3.41
N GLU A 31 -8.34 -27.86 3.18
CA GLU A 31 -6.97 -27.58 2.76
C GLU A 31 -7.00 -26.67 1.51
N GLN A 32 -6.86 -25.36 1.72
CA GLN A 32 -6.71 -24.40 0.64
C GLN A 32 -5.29 -24.56 0.11
N THR A 33 -5.10 -25.61 -0.68
CA THR A 33 -3.81 -25.93 -1.29
C THR A 33 -3.24 -24.70 -1.97
N GLN A 34 -2.05 -24.28 -1.56
CA GLN A 34 -1.40 -23.08 -2.07
C GLN A 34 -0.43 -23.41 -3.21
N SER A 35 -0.27 -22.46 -4.12
CA SER A 35 0.71 -22.50 -5.22
C SER A 35 1.82 -21.48 -4.99
N GLN A 36 3.03 -21.82 -5.45
CA GLN A 36 4.07 -20.86 -5.73
C GLN A 36 4.07 -20.55 -7.23
N VAL A 37 4.05 -19.26 -7.59
CA VAL A 37 4.08 -18.82 -8.99
C VAL A 37 5.39 -18.10 -9.28
N THR A 38 6.09 -18.56 -10.31
CA THR A 38 7.18 -17.79 -10.90
C THR A 38 6.58 -16.82 -11.92
N VAL A 39 6.55 -15.53 -11.62
CA VAL A 39 6.30 -14.51 -12.63
C VAL A 39 7.59 -14.32 -13.42
N SER A 40 7.49 -14.30 -14.75
CA SER A 40 8.62 -14.09 -15.65
C SER A 40 8.24 -13.11 -16.76
N ILE A 41 9.05 -12.10 -17.00
CA ILE A 41 8.84 -11.09 -18.04
C ILE A 41 10.18 -10.85 -18.74
N GLY A 42 10.37 -11.46 -19.91
CA GLY A 42 11.56 -11.27 -20.74
C GLY A 42 11.41 -10.11 -21.72
N ALA A 43 12.50 -9.81 -22.44
CA ALA A 43 12.53 -8.70 -23.40
C ALA A 43 11.46 -8.82 -24.52
N GLN A 44 11.13 -10.05 -24.93
CA GLN A 44 10.06 -10.32 -25.89
C GLN A 44 8.64 -10.05 -25.36
N ASP A 45 8.44 -10.08 -24.04
CA ASP A 45 7.12 -10.00 -23.42
C ASP A 45 6.62 -8.54 -23.26
N LEU A 46 7.54 -7.57 -23.44
CA LEU A 46 7.29 -6.12 -23.46
C LEU A 46 6.73 -5.60 -24.80
N PHE A 47 6.48 -6.49 -25.77
CA PHE A 47 6.02 -6.14 -27.12
C PHE A 47 4.93 -7.06 -27.68
N SER A 48 4.31 -7.91 -26.85
CA SER A 48 3.50 -9.06 -27.33
C SER A 48 2.09 -8.73 -27.86
N GLN A 49 1.65 -7.47 -27.83
CA GLN A 49 0.51 -7.01 -28.64
C GLN A 49 0.96 -6.12 -29.80
N ALA A 50 1.03 -6.72 -30.99
CA ALA A 50 1.01 -6.00 -32.24
C ALA A 50 -0.37 -5.34 -32.45
N VAL A 51 -0.58 -4.18 -31.83
CA VAL A 51 -1.76 -3.35 -32.05
C VAL A 51 -1.80 -2.97 -33.54
N LYS A 52 -2.81 -3.47 -34.26
CA LYS A 52 -3.11 -3.04 -35.64
C LYS A 52 -3.72 -1.63 -35.61
N GLY A 53 -2.87 -0.63 -35.40
CA GLY A 53 -3.23 0.79 -35.36
C GLY A 53 -1.96 1.65 -35.24
N ARG A 54 -1.96 2.83 -35.84
CA ARG A 54 -0.77 3.70 -35.86
C ARG A 54 -0.48 4.24 -34.45
N VAL A 55 0.66 3.85 -33.89
CA VAL A 55 1.24 4.41 -32.67
C VAL A 55 2.75 4.53 -32.85
N SER A 56 3.32 5.73 -32.67
CA SER A 56 4.75 5.91 -32.55
C SER A 56 5.17 5.74 -31.09
N ALA A 57 5.83 4.63 -30.78
CA ALA A 57 6.43 4.46 -29.46
C ALA A 57 7.50 5.52 -29.21
N GLN A 58 7.51 6.11 -28.01
CA GLN A 58 8.78 6.56 -27.44
C GLN A 58 9.70 5.35 -27.35
N ALA A 59 10.94 5.48 -27.83
CA ALA A 59 11.87 4.37 -27.99
C ALA A 59 12.48 3.97 -26.63
N PHE A 60 11.69 3.31 -25.79
CA PHE A 60 12.14 2.66 -24.57
C PHE A 60 12.66 1.26 -24.89
N ALA A 61 13.87 0.95 -24.41
CA ALA A 61 14.49 -0.35 -24.50
C ALA A 61 14.32 -1.14 -23.19
N TYR A 62 14.53 -2.45 -23.25
CA TYR A 62 14.55 -3.33 -22.07
C TYR A 62 15.57 -2.85 -21.00
N SER A 63 16.66 -2.22 -21.45
CA SER A 63 17.71 -1.63 -20.62
C SER A 63 17.27 -0.45 -19.76
N ASP A 64 16.15 0.19 -20.09
CA ASP A 64 15.71 1.42 -19.45
C ASP A 64 14.87 1.12 -18.19
N VAL A 65 14.38 -0.12 -18.08
CA VAL A 65 13.68 -0.64 -16.91
C VAL A 65 14.68 -0.87 -15.78
N ALA A 66 14.50 -0.18 -14.67
CA ALA A 66 15.28 -0.34 -13.43
C ALA A 66 14.55 -1.16 -12.37
N SER A 67 13.22 -1.30 -12.45
CA SER A 67 12.45 -2.19 -11.57
C SER A 67 11.13 -2.62 -12.22
N ILE A 68 10.61 -3.80 -11.84
CA ILE A 68 9.23 -4.21 -12.15
C ILE A 68 8.53 -4.65 -10.87
N ARG A 69 7.30 -4.18 -10.67
CA ARG A 69 6.45 -4.47 -9.51
C ARG A 69 5.15 -5.16 -9.94
N VAL A 70 4.71 -6.14 -9.17
CA VAL A 70 3.50 -6.93 -9.44
C VAL A 70 2.50 -6.83 -8.29
N ASP A 71 1.26 -6.52 -8.62
CA ASP A 71 0.09 -6.65 -7.74
C ASP A 71 -0.66 -7.94 -8.11
N VAL A 72 -1.28 -8.60 -7.13
CA VAL A 72 -2.15 -9.76 -7.34
C VAL A 72 -3.43 -9.58 -6.53
N SER A 73 -4.58 -9.73 -7.19
CA SER A 73 -5.90 -9.71 -6.54
C SER A 73 -6.78 -10.86 -7.02
N GLU A 74 -7.80 -11.20 -6.23
CA GLU A 74 -8.91 -12.03 -6.73
C GLU A 74 -9.66 -11.29 -7.84
N GLN A 75 -10.12 -12.01 -8.88
CA GLN A 75 -10.80 -11.41 -10.02
C GLN A 75 -12.22 -10.93 -9.64
N GLY A 76 -12.54 -9.66 -9.90
CA GLY A 76 -13.88 -9.09 -9.71
C GLY A 76 -13.89 -7.69 -9.08
N ALA A 77 -15.03 -7.01 -9.14
CA ALA A 77 -15.20 -5.68 -8.54
C ALA A 77 -15.10 -5.76 -7.00
N GLY A 78 -14.06 -5.17 -6.42
CA GLY A 78 -13.77 -5.26 -4.99
C GLY A 78 -13.07 -6.55 -4.57
N GLY A 79 -12.46 -7.30 -5.51
CA GLY A 79 -11.66 -8.49 -5.21
C GLY A 79 -10.53 -8.22 -4.21
N LEU A 80 -10.27 -9.19 -3.33
CA LEU A 80 -9.25 -9.05 -2.29
C LEU A 80 -7.86 -8.90 -2.91
N VAL A 81 -7.13 -7.84 -2.52
CA VAL A 81 -5.71 -7.70 -2.86
C VAL A 81 -4.92 -8.71 -2.02
N ILE A 82 -4.29 -9.66 -2.69
CA ILE A 82 -3.48 -10.73 -2.07
C ILE A 82 -2.05 -10.22 -1.88
N PHE A 83 -1.47 -9.62 -2.92
CA PHE A 83 -0.17 -8.96 -2.88
C PHE A 83 -0.22 -7.63 -3.60
N LYS A 84 0.66 -6.71 -3.19
CA LYS A 84 0.87 -5.41 -3.84
C LYS A 84 2.37 -5.20 -4.05
N ASN A 85 2.77 -4.41 -5.02
CA ASN A 85 4.14 -3.90 -5.20
C ASN A 85 5.27 -4.96 -5.17
N PHE A 86 5.02 -6.23 -5.49
CA PHE A 86 6.04 -7.28 -5.38
C PHE A 86 7.14 -7.06 -6.42
N ASP A 87 8.36 -6.74 -5.96
CA ASP A 87 9.50 -6.48 -6.83
C ASP A 87 9.98 -7.77 -7.53
N LEU A 88 10.15 -7.71 -8.86
CA LEU A 88 10.83 -8.73 -9.65
C LEU A 88 12.33 -8.41 -9.74
N PHE A 89 13.15 -9.44 -9.97
CA PHE A 89 14.61 -9.34 -10.06
C PHE A 89 15.11 -9.86 -11.41
N THR A 90 16.12 -9.21 -11.99
CA THR A 90 16.72 -9.65 -13.24
C THR A 90 17.49 -10.97 -13.06
N SER A 91 17.08 -12.02 -13.78
CA SER A 91 17.77 -13.30 -13.85
C SER A 91 17.74 -13.84 -15.27
N ALA A 92 18.89 -14.31 -15.78
CA ALA A 92 19.03 -14.91 -17.12
C ALA A 92 18.41 -14.10 -18.30
N GLY A 93 18.37 -12.76 -18.20
CA GLY A 93 17.81 -11.89 -19.24
C GLY A 93 16.29 -11.67 -19.16
N ALA A 94 15.64 -12.10 -18.08
CA ALA A 94 14.24 -11.80 -17.78
C ALA A 94 14.08 -11.18 -16.38
N TRP A 95 13.02 -10.40 -16.18
CA TRP A 95 12.57 -10.01 -14.85
C TRP A 95 11.76 -11.16 -14.25
N THR A 96 12.22 -11.71 -13.14
CA THR A 96 11.66 -12.92 -12.53
C THR A 96 11.39 -12.73 -11.05
N GLY A 97 10.33 -13.33 -10.54
CA GLY A 97 10.00 -13.27 -9.13
C GLY A 97 9.11 -14.44 -8.72
N LYS A 98 9.40 -15.04 -7.57
CA LYS A 98 8.60 -16.14 -7.01
C LYS A 98 7.60 -15.57 -6.02
N LEU A 99 6.35 -15.42 -6.47
CA LEU A 99 5.20 -15.12 -5.61
C LEU A 99 4.84 -16.38 -4.83
N PRO A 100 4.96 -16.39 -3.48
CA PRO A 100 4.61 -17.55 -2.68
C PRO A 100 3.11 -17.52 -2.32
N PHE A 101 2.59 -18.65 -1.84
CA PHE A 101 1.34 -18.70 -1.05
C PHE A 101 0.07 -18.20 -1.75
N LEU A 102 -0.03 -18.33 -3.08
CA LEU A 102 -1.23 -17.96 -3.83
C LEU A 102 -2.30 -19.08 -3.76
N PRO A 103 -3.60 -18.75 -3.72
CA PRO A 103 -4.66 -19.76 -3.62
C PRO A 103 -4.86 -20.55 -4.93
N LYS A 104 -4.89 -21.90 -4.86
CA LYS A 104 -5.30 -22.73 -6.01
C LYS A 104 -6.78 -22.60 -6.34
N ALA A 105 -7.11 -22.92 -7.58
CA ALA A 105 -8.44 -22.95 -8.17
C ALA A 105 -9.26 -21.65 -8.06
N LYS A 106 -8.63 -20.53 -7.66
CA LYS A 106 -9.21 -19.18 -7.71
C LYS A 106 -8.75 -18.46 -8.96
N ALA A 107 -9.65 -17.67 -9.55
CA ALA A 107 -9.33 -16.74 -10.61
C ALA A 107 -8.63 -15.50 -10.02
N LEU A 108 -7.41 -15.23 -10.48
CA LEU A 108 -6.54 -14.17 -10.01
C LEU A 108 -6.19 -13.22 -11.16
N THR A 109 -6.11 -11.93 -10.86
CA THR A 109 -5.57 -10.90 -11.75
C THR A 109 -4.17 -10.54 -11.30
N PHE A 110 -3.18 -10.74 -12.16
CA PHE A 110 -1.80 -10.30 -11.97
C PHE A 110 -1.60 -8.99 -12.75
N PHE A 111 -1.22 -7.91 -12.07
CA PHE A 111 -0.99 -6.60 -12.69
C PHE A 111 0.45 -6.15 -12.48
N ALA A 112 1.21 -5.98 -13.55
CA ALA A 112 2.63 -5.64 -13.52
C ALA A 112 2.88 -4.21 -14.02
N ARG A 113 3.88 -3.55 -13.42
CA ARG A 113 4.27 -2.16 -13.62
C ARG A 113 5.80 -2.06 -13.62
N ALA A 114 6.40 -1.61 -14.72
CA ALA A 114 7.84 -1.44 -14.90
C ALA A 114 8.22 0.04 -14.83
N PHE A 115 9.32 0.38 -14.17
CA PHE A 115 9.75 1.76 -13.91
C PHE A 115 11.21 2.00 -14.30
N ASP A 116 11.56 3.24 -14.64
CA ASP A 116 12.94 3.69 -14.85
C ASP A 116 13.69 3.93 -13.52
N ALA A 117 14.97 4.27 -13.61
CA ALA A 117 15.81 4.55 -12.43
C ALA A 117 15.41 5.83 -11.66
N SER A 118 14.57 6.69 -12.22
CA SER A 118 13.97 7.86 -11.55
C SER A 118 12.58 7.54 -10.96
N GLY A 119 12.09 6.30 -11.09
CA GLY A 119 10.76 5.89 -10.64
C GLY A 119 9.61 6.26 -11.59
N ASN A 120 9.87 6.71 -12.81
CA ASN A 120 8.81 6.94 -13.80
C ASN A 120 8.33 5.60 -14.35
N LEU A 121 7.01 5.42 -14.45
CA LEU A 121 6.41 4.23 -15.05
C LEU A 121 6.75 4.20 -16.56
N LEU A 122 7.34 3.10 -17.03
CA LEU A 122 7.73 2.87 -18.42
C LEU A 122 6.83 1.86 -19.13
N PHE A 123 6.39 0.80 -18.44
CA PHE A 123 5.53 -0.26 -18.99
C PHE A 123 4.50 -0.73 -17.95
N SER A 124 3.35 -1.22 -18.40
CA SER A 124 2.35 -1.86 -17.54
C SER A 124 1.52 -2.90 -18.30
N GLY A 125 0.87 -3.82 -17.58
CA GLY A 125 0.04 -4.85 -18.19
C GLY A 125 -0.62 -5.78 -17.17
N SER A 126 -1.65 -6.50 -17.60
CA SER A 126 -2.45 -7.40 -16.76
C SER A 126 -2.59 -8.78 -17.40
N LEU A 127 -2.60 -9.83 -16.58
CA LEU A 127 -2.95 -11.18 -16.96
C LEU A 127 -3.88 -11.80 -15.92
N ASP A 128 -5.05 -12.27 -16.36
CA ASP A 128 -5.93 -13.11 -15.55
C ASP A 128 -5.52 -14.58 -15.69
N ALA A 129 -5.38 -15.29 -14.57
CA ALA A 129 -5.03 -16.71 -14.55
C ALA A 129 -5.66 -17.43 -13.34
N THR A 130 -5.92 -18.73 -13.52
CA THR A 130 -6.37 -19.63 -12.43
C THR A 130 -5.28 -20.67 -12.19
N LEU A 131 -4.75 -20.72 -10.97
CA LEU A 131 -3.63 -21.59 -10.61
C LEU A 131 -4.13 -22.99 -10.24
N ASN A 132 -3.56 -24.04 -10.83
CA ASN A 132 -3.98 -25.42 -10.63
C ASN A 132 -2.86 -26.34 -10.13
N LEU A 133 -1.60 -26.02 -10.43
CA LEU A 133 -0.41 -26.76 -9.99
C LEU A 133 0.26 -26.08 -8.80
N ASP A 134 0.97 -26.88 -7.99
CA ASP A 134 1.79 -26.44 -6.85
C ASP A 134 2.85 -25.40 -7.25
N PHE A 135 3.39 -25.55 -8.47
CA PHE A 135 4.36 -24.65 -9.07
C PHE A 135 3.93 -24.31 -10.49
N GLU A 136 3.68 -23.03 -10.76
CA GLU A 136 3.34 -22.53 -12.11
C GLU A 136 4.27 -21.39 -12.53
N THR A 137 4.34 -21.14 -13.84
CA THR A 137 5.02 -19.96 -14.39
C THR A 137 4.00 -19.11 -15.14
N VAL A 138 3.95 -17.82 -14.82
CA VAL A 138 3.01 -16.84 -15.37
C VAL A 138 3.81 -15.75 -16.07
N THR A 139 3.57 -15.57 -17.37
CA THR A 139 4.22 -14.53 -18.18
C THR A 139 3.25 -13.37 -18.39
N ILE A 140 3.46 -12.26 -17.70
CA ILE A 140 2.60 -11.08 -17.81
C ILE A 140 3.06 -10.25 -19.00
N PRO A 141 2.24 -10.07 -20.05
CA PRO A 141 2.59 -9.21 -21.17
C PRO A 141 2.57 -7.75 -20.72
N LEU A 142 3.59 -6.98 -21.08
CA LEU A 142 3.70 -5.56 -20.76
C LEU A 142 3.60 -4.72 -22.04
N ALA A 143 2.91 -3.59 -21.97
CA ALA A 143 2.89 -2.56 -22.99
C ALA A 143 3.48 -1.26 -22.41
N PRO A 144 4.13 -0.37 -23.19
CA PRO A 144 4.72 0.82 -22.61
C PRO A 144 3.64 1.74 -22.03
N ALA A 145 3.81 2.15 -20.77
CA ALA A 145 2.83 2.88 -19.98
C ALA A 145 2.58 4.28 -20.51
N ASN A 146 3.55 4.82 -21.26
CA ASN A 146 3.50 6.09 -21.95
C ASN A 146 2.91 5.94 -23.36
N ASN A 147 2.71 4.70 -23.85
CA ASN A 147 2.31 4.47 -25.23
C ASN A 147 0.80 4.61 -25.37
N ASN A 148 0.39 5.84 -25.65
CA ASN A 148 -0.95 6.19 -26.06
C ASN A 148 -2.06 5.70 -25.10
N ALA A 149 -2.32 6.52 -24.09
CA ALA A 149 -3.71 6.97 -23.98
C ALA A 149 -4.07 7.66 -25.31
N VAL A 150 -4.53 6.88 -26.30
CA VAL A 150 -5.32 7.45 -27.39
C VAL A 150 -6.55 7.99 -26.68
N ILE A 151 -6.56 9.31 -26.47
CA ILE A 151 -7.79 9.99 -26.12
C ILE A 151 -8.79 9.60 -27.22
N SER A 152 -9.85 8.87 -26.87
CA SER A 152 -10.88 8.50 -27.84
C SER A 152 -11.59 9.77 -28.27
N LEU A 153 -11.11 10.35 -29.36
CA LEU A 153 -11.74 11.48 -30.00
C LEU A 153 -12.68 10.97 -31.09
N PRO A 154 -13.95 11.40 -31.10
CA PRO A 154 -14.75 11.28 -32.31
C PRO A 154 -14.05 12.04 -33.44
N ARG A 155 -14.22 11.64 -34.70
CA ARG A 155 -13.67 12.34 -35.85
C ARG A 155 -14.72 12.53 -36.92
N ILE A 156 -14.53 13.56 -37.74
CA ILE A 156 -15.29 13.80 -38.97
C ILE A 156 -14.26 13.75 -40.09
N ARG A 157 -14.26 12.67 -40.89
CA ARG A 157 -13.20 12.41 -41.89
C ARG A 157 -13.42 13.10 -43.23
N LYS A 158 -14.69 13.22 -43.63
CA LYS A 158 -15.12 13.88 -44.86
C LYS A 158 -16.61 14.16 -44.79
N ILE A 159 -17.01 15.20 -45.51
CA ILE A 159 -18.42 15.54 -45.74
C ILE A 159 -18.67 15.40 -47.23
N SER A 160 -19.59 14.53 -47.62
CA SER A 160 -19.99 14.33 -49.01
C SER A 160 -21.33 15.02 -49.26
N ILE A 161 -21.32 16.00 -50.16
CA ILE A 161 -22.39 16.96 -50.38
C ILE A 161 -22.59 17.18 -51.90
N PRO A 162 -23.81 17.41 -52.40
CA PRO A 162 -24.01 17.94 -53.75
C PRO A 162 -23.20 19.23 -53.96
N SER A 163 -22.56 19.36 -55.13
CA SER A 163 -21.79 20.56 -55.50
C SER A 163 -22.61 21.85 -55.49
N ALA A 164 -23.91 21.75 -55.74
CA ALA A 164 -24.90 22.80 -55.53
C ALA A 164 -26.30 22.20 -55.28
N PHE A 165 -27.14 22.96 -54.59
CA PHE A 165 -28.56 22.69 -54.41
C PHE A 165 -29.38 23.72 -55.19
N ALA A 166 -30.50 23.32 -55.79
CA ALA A 166 -31.49 24.27 -56.28
C ALA A 166 -32.37 24.76 -55.11
N SER A 167 -32.80 26.01 -55.17
CA SER A 167 -33.75 26.60 -54.20
C SER A 167 -34.93 25.67 -53.91
N SER A 168 -35.22 25.41 -52.63
CA SER A 168 -36.25 24.47 -52.14
C SER A 168 -36.13 23.00 -52.57
N GLN A 169 -35.05 22.58 -53.25
CA GLN A 169 -34.81 21.18 -53.58
C GLN A 169 -33.90 20.53 -52.53
N SER A 170 -34.48 19.67 -51.70
CA SER A 170 -33.74 18.96 -50.66
C SER A 170 -32.74 17.96 -51.23
N GLY A 171 -31.59 17.81 -50.56
CA GLY A 171 -30.56 16.82 -50.91
C GLY A 171 -29.88 16.25 -49.68
N ASN A 172 -29.33 15.04 -49.81
CA ASN A 172 -28.70 14.32 -48.70
C ASN A 172 -27.24 14.73 -48.54
N ILE A 173 -26.82 14.98 -47.31
CA ILE A 173 -25.42 15.19 -46.92
C ILE A 173 -24.98 14.02 -46.05
N THR A 174 -23.84 13.41 -46.42
CA THR A 174 -23.29 12.25 -45.71
C THR A 174 -22.05 12.68 -44.94
N PHE A 175 -22.06 12.44 -43.63
CA PHE A 175 -20.97 12.76 -42.71
C PHE A 175 -20.26 11.45 -42.34
N ALA A 176 -19.03 11.25 -42.80
CA ALA A 176 -18.22 10.09 -42.45
C ALA A 176 -17.52 10.34 -41.11
N VAL A 177 -17.74 9.47 -40.13
CA VAL A 177 -17.25 9.60 -38.76
C VAL A 177 -16.46 8.38 -38.31
N GLU A 178 -15.55 8.59 -37.37
CA GLU A 178 -14.83 7.53 -36.67
C GLU A 178 -14.81 7.77 -35.16
N ALA A 179 -14.73 6.69 -34.39
CA ALA A 179 -14.57 6.68 -32.94
C ALA A 179 -14.15 5.27 -32.49
N THR A 180 -14.15 5.01 -31.18
CA THR A 180 -13.91 3.66 -30.67
C THR A 180 -15.06 2.72 -31.07
N ASN A 181 -14.72 1.45 -31.33
CA ASN A 181 -15.72 0.46 -31.72
C ASN A 181 -16.78 0.28 -30.62
N GLY A 182 -18.07 0.30 -31.00
CA GLY A 182 -19.18 0.26 -30.05
C GLY A 182 -19.49 1.59 -29.33
N GLU A 183 -18.73 2.66 -29.58
CA GLU A 183 -18.96 3.96 -28.96
C GLU A 183 -20.21 4.65 -29.55
N ALA A 184 -21.04 5.22 -28.69
CA ALA A 184 -22.25 5.94 -29.06
C ALA A 184 -21.96 7.45 -29.20
N LEU A 185 -21.95 7.94 -30.44
CA LEU A 185 -21.71 9.33 -30.78
C LEU A 185 -23.02 10.10 -30.92
N ARG A 186 -23.09 11.29 -30.32
CA ARG A 186 -24.15 12.27 -30.57
C ARG A 186 -23.69 13.27 -31.60
N TYR A 187 -24.53 13.63 -32.56
CA TYR A 187 -24.23 14.69 -33.52
C TYR A 187 -25.27 15.82 -33.48
N ALA A 188 -24.84 17.02 -33.84
CA ALA A 188 -25.70 18.19 -34.04
C ALA A 188 -25.16 19.04 -35.20
N ILE A 189 -26.07 19.59 -36.00
CA ILE A 189 -25.78 20.54 -37.07
C ILE A 189 -26.30 21.92 -36.67
N THR A 190 -25.50 22.96 -36.85
CA THR A 190 -25.88 24.36 -36.61
C THR A 190 -25.56 25.21 -37.83
N SER A 191 -26.40 26.19 -38.14
CA SER A 191 -26.15 27.16 -39.20
C SER A 191 -25.54 28.44 -38.63
N ALA A 192 -24.57 29.03 -39.34
CA ALA A 192 -23.97 30.31 -38.93
C ALA A 192 -24.94 31.50 -39.08
N VAL A 193 -25.91 31.40 -40.00
CA VAL A 193 -26.90 32.46 -40.28
C VAL A 193 -28.31 31.90 -40.25
N THR A 194 -29.22 32.56 -39.52
CA THR A 194 -30.65 32.22 -39.48
C THR A 194 -31.28 32.33 -40.87
N GLY A 195 -32.06 31.34 -41.28
CA GLY A 195 -32.72 31.32 -42.60
C GLY A 195 -31.89 30.68 -43.72
N SER A 196 -30.71 30.14 -43.43
CA SER A 196 -29.85 29.39 -44.36
C SER A 196 -30.34 27.96 -44.70
N GLY A 197 -31.65 27.71 -44.65
CA GLY A 197 -32.25 26.39 -44.84
C GLY A 197 -32.36 25.56 -43.54
N SER A 198 -32.78 24.30 -43.68
CA SER A 198 -33.04 23.38 -42.56
C SER A 198 -32.44 22.00 -42.77
N PHE A 199 -32.21 21.26 -41.68
CA PHE A 199 -31.63 19.92 -41.68
C PHE A 199 -32.56 18.92 -41.01
N SER A 200 -32.71 17.74 -41.61
CA SER A 200 -33.53 16.66 -41.07
C SER A 200 -32.81 15.30 -41.20
N PRO A 201 -32.42 14.65 -40.10
CA PRO A 201 -32.42 15.15 -38.72
C PRO A 201 -31.37 16.25 -38.47
N LEU A 202 -31.70 17.22 -37.61
CA LEU A 202 -30.78 18.29 -37.17
C LEU A 202 -29.76 17.79 -36.14
N ASN A 203 -30.14 16.80 -35.34
CA ASN A 203 -29.31 16.14 -34.34
C ASN A 203 -29.75 14.67 -34.18
N GLY A 204 -28.88 13.85 -33.61
CA GLY A 204 -29.18 12.43 -33.39
C GLY A 204 -28.03 11.69 -32.70
N SER A 205 -28.14 10.35 -32.67
CA SER A 205 -27.11 9.47 -32.13
C SER A 205 -26.79 8.36 -33.14
N ILE A 206 -25.53 7.95 -33.20
CA ILE A 206 -25.06 6.80 -33.98
C ILE A 206 -24.13 5.96 -33.12
N THR A 207 -24.33 4.64 -33.09
CA THR A 207 -23.40 3.68 -32.49
C THR A 207 -22.66 2.97 -33.61
N LEU A 208 -21.33 3.06 -33.62
CA LEU A 208 -20.53 2.45 -34.68
C LEU A 208 -20.31 0.95 -34.39
N GLN A 209 -20.63 0.08 -35.36
CA GLN A 209 -20.36 -1.37 -35.26
C GLN A 209 -18.90 -1.75 -35.60
N ASN A 210 -18.11 -0.77 -36.04
CA ASN A 210 -16.68 -0.83 -36.30
C ASN A 210 -16.08 0.53 -35.90
N THR A 211 -14.78 0.77 -36.12
CA THR A 211 -14.15 2.08 -35.83
C THR A 211 -14.62 3.23 -36.74
N ALA A 212 -15.41 2.95 -37.77
CA ALA A 212 -15.88 3.91 -38.75
C ALA A 212 -17.37 3.69 -39.10
N GLY A 213 -18.06 4.78 -39.46
CA GLY A 213 -19.41 4.75 -40.00
C GLY A 213 -19.80 6.09 -40.61
N ALA A 214 -21.09 6.28 -40.89
CA ALA A 214 -21.61 7.54 -41.40
C ALA A 214 -23.05 7.76 -40.96
N PHE A 215 -23.43 9.03 -40.82
CA PHE A 215 -24.83 9.44 -40.72
C PHE A 215 -25.19 10.36 -41.88
N VAL A 216 -26.49 10.43 -42.18
CA VAL A 216 -27.04 11.26 -43.26
C VAL A 216 -28.01 12.27 -42.67
N SER A 217 -27.92 13.51 -43.11
CA SER A 217 -28.93 14.53 -42.87
C SER A 217 -29.38 15.13 -44.20
N GLN A 218 -30.69 15.28 -44.38
CA GLN A 218 -31.27 15.93 -45.54
C GLN A 218 -31.25 17.44 -45.32
N TYR A 219 -30.51 18.16 -46.14
CA TYR A 219 -30.53 19.63 -46.19
C TYR A 219 -31.65 20.10 -47.13
N THR A 220 -32.47 21.02 -46.65
CA THR A 220 -33.49 21.71 -47.45
C THR A 220 -33.09 23.18 -47.56
N PRO A 221 -32.62 23.63 -48.74
CA PRO A 221 -32.12 24.98 -48.94
C PRO A 221 -33.24 26.03 -48.91
N PRO A 222 -32.94 27.28 -48.53
CA PRO A 222 -33.88 28.38 -48.66
C PRO A 222 -34.02 28.80 -50.13
N THR A 223 -35.06 29.57 -50.45
CA THR A 223 -35.16 30.24 -51.75
C THR A 223 -34.16 31.39 -51.82
N VAL A 224 -33.32 31.43 -52.87
CA VAL A 224 -32.36 32.51 -53.11
C VAL A 224 -32.59 33.15 -54.48
N SER A 225 -32.37 34.46 -54.59
CA SER A 225 -32.48 35.22 -55.84
C SER A 225 -31.20 35.22 -56.67
N THR A 226 -30.05 34.97 -56.03
CA THR A 226 -28.72 34.84 -56.64
C THR A 226 -27.99 33.64 -56.05
N GLU A 227 -26.98 33.13 -56.74
CA GLU A 227 -26.15 32.04 -56.21
C GLU A 227 -25.52 32.45 -54.87
N THR A 228 -25.84 31.71 -53.80
CA THR A 228 -25.52 32.06 -52.42
C THR A 228 -24.83 30.89 -51.73
N VAL A 229 -23.80 31.17 -50.92
CA VAL A 229 -23.09 30.15 -50.12
C VAL A 229 -23.45 30.36 -48.65
N PHE A 230 -23.92 29.30 -47.98
CA PHE A 230 -24.20 29.32 -46.54
C PHE A 230 -23.20 28.44 -45.79
N THR A 231 -22.73 28.92 -44.63
CA THR A 231 -21.82 28.16 -43.76
C THR A 231 -22.59 27.51 -42.61
N HIS A 232 -22.28 26.25 -42.36
CA HIS A 232 -22.82 25.42 -41.30
C HIS A 232 -21.69 24.78 -40.51
N THR A 233 -21.97 24.31 -39.30
CA THR A 233 -21.05 23.53 -38.47
C THR A 233 -21.72 22.22 -38.12
N VAL A 234 -21.00 21.12 -38.26
CA VAL A 234 -21.40 19.83 -37.70
C VAL A 234 -20.51 19.54 -36.49
N THR A 235 -21.11 19.13 -35.39
CA THR A 235 -20.42 18.72 -34.16
C THR A 235 -20.76 17.28 -33.83
N VAL A 236 -19.75 16.50 -33.44
CA VAL A 236 -19.88 15.12 -32.98
C VAL A 236 -19.24 15.00 -31.60
N THR A 237 -19.99 14.49 -30.63
CA THR A 237 -19.62 14.40 -29.21
C THR A 237 -19.73 12.96 -28.72
N ASN A 238 -18.75 12.49 -27.97
CA ASN A 238 -18.73 11.14 -27.39
C ASN A 238 -19.28 11.10 -25.94
N PRO A 239 -19.44 9.93 -25.31
CA PRO A 239 -19.98 9.82 -23.95
C PRO A 239 -19.12 10.49 -22.87
N ALA A 240 -17.80 10.61 -23.09
CA ALA A 240 -16.87 11.33 -22.22
C ALA A 240 -16.95 12.87 -22.37
N GLY A 241 -17.82 13.37 -23.24
CA GLY A 241 -18.04 14.80 -23.46
C GLY A 241 -16.97 15.48 -24.33
N HIS A 242 -16.08 14.71 -24.96
CA HIS A 242 -15.13 15.21 -25.96
C HIS A 242 -15.86 15.40 -27.29
N SER A 243 -15.54 16.47 -28.02
CA SER A 243 -16.22 16.79 -29.27
C SER A 243 -15.31 17.34 -30.35
N ILE A 244 -15.57 16.93 -31.60
CA ILE A 244 -15.04 17.58 -32.81
C ILE A 244 -16.17 18.37 -33.49
N SER A 245 -15.89 19.62 -33.84
CA SER A 245 -16.74 20.47 -34.68
C SER A 245 -15.99 20.82 -35.96
N THR A 246 -16.65 20.81 -37.12
CA THR A 246 -16.04 21.24 -38.39
C THR A 246 -17.03 22.01 -39.27
N THR A 247 -16.55 23.00 -40.01
CA THR A 247 -17.36 23.91 -40.84
C THR A 247 -17.56 23.40 -42.25
N PHE A 248 -18.77 23.44 -42.81
CA PHE A 248 -19.03 23.10 -44.21
C PHE A 248 -19.96 24.11 -44.88
N THR A 249 -19.81 24.26 -46.20
CA THR A 249 -20.60 25.21 -46.98
C THR A 249 -21.64 24.50 -47.86
N THR A 250 -22.89 24.98 -47.87
CA THR A 250 -23.87 24.63 -48.89
C THR A 250 -23.90 25.73 -49.94
N LYS A 251 -23.90 25.35 -51.22
CA LYS A 251 -24.00 26.27 -52.35
C LYS A 251 -25.41 26.19 -52.94
N VAL A 252 -26.17 27.27 -52.89
CA VAL A 252 -27.59 27.29 -53.32
C VAL A 252 -27.75 28.17 -54.55
N LYS A 253 -28.36 27.62 -55.60
CA LYS A 253 -28.68 28.32 -56.85
C LYS A 253 -30.14 28.80 -56.86
N PRO A 254 -30.44 29.89 -57.59
CA PRO A 254 -31.82 30.32 -57.83
C PRO A 254 -32.64 29.24 -58.56
N PRO A 255 -33.98 29.31 -58.55
CA PRO A 255 -34.82 28.46 -59.38
C PRO A 255 -34.65 28.84 -60.87
N GLU A 256 -34.01 27.99 -61.68
CA GLU A 256 -33.93 28.18 -63.14
C GLU A 256 -34.96 27.35 -63.91
N THR A 257 -35.50 27.93 -64.99
CA THR A 257 -36.72 27.45 -65.66
C THR A 257 -36.51 26.43 -66.77
N SER A 258 -35.28 26.13 -67.21
CA SER A 258 -35.08 25.27 -68.39
C SER A 258 -33.69 24.62 -68.55
N SER A 259 -33.28 23.77 -67.62
CA SER A 259 -32.62 22.49 -67.97
C SER A 259 -32.60 21.55 -66.76
N GLY A 260 -33.23 20.38 -66.88
CA GLY A 260 -33.39 19.41 -65.78
C GLY A 260 -32.13 18.62 -65.42
N VAL A 261 -30.94 19.21 -65.59
CA VAL A 261 -29.68 18.61 -65.16
C VAL A 261 -29.48 18.98 -63.69
N ILE A 262 -29.94 18.10 -62.81
CA ILE A 262 -29.48 18.09 -61.42
C ILE A 262 -27.96 17.95 -61.49
N ASP A 263 -27.23 18.84 -60.83
CA ASP A 263 -25.79 18.71 -60.70
C ASP A 263 -25.50 17.50 -59.81
N THR A 264 -25.21 16.36 -60.44
CA THR A 264 -24.94 15.09 -59.75
C THR A 264 -23.50 14.96 -59.28
N SER A 265 -22.67 16.00 -59.48
CA SER A 265 -21.32 16.00 -58.94
C SER A 265 -21.35 16.14 -57.42
N VAL A 266 -20.65 15.23 -56.74
CA VAL A 266 -20.50 15.23 -55.29
C VAL A 266 -19.21 15.97 -54.96
N ALA A 267 -19.33 17.11 -54.29
CA ALA A 267 -18.20 17.72 -53.61
C ALA A 267 -17.86 16.89 -52.37
N VAL A 268 -16.57 16.63 -52.18
CA VAL A 268 -16.06 16.05 -50.93
C VAL A 268 -15.28 17.16 -50.24
N LEU A 269 -15.78 17.61 -49.09
CA LEU A 269 -15.11 18.59 -48.28
C LEU A 269 -14.18 17.86 -47.30
N PHE A 270 -12.90 18.18 -47.42
CA PHE A 270 -11.85 17.83 -46.47
C PHE A 270 -11.46 19.14 -45.77
N ASN A 271 -11.70 19.21 -44.47
CA ASN A 271 -11.05 20.17 -43.57
C ASN A 271 -10.01 19.38 -42.77
N PRO A 272 -9.12 20.03 -42.01
CA PRO A 272 -8.14 19.36 -41.18
C PRO A 272 -8.78 18.33 -40.24
N VAL A 273 -8.34 17.08 -40.33
CA VAL A 273 -8.82 15.96 -39.50
C VAL A 273 -7.85 15.76 -38.36
N ILE A 274 -8.26 16.12 -37.14
CA ILE A 274 -7.52 15.86 -35.92
C ILE A 274 -7.57 14.34 -35.63
N ASN A 275 -6.45 13.68 -35.83
CA ASN A 275 -6.26 12.23 -35.69
C ASN A 275 -5.85 11.79 -34.29
N GLY A 276 -5.44 12.71 -33.43
CA GLY A 276 -5.06 12.40 -32.05
C GLY A 276 -4.67 13.64 -31.29
N LEU A 277 -4.74 13.53 -29.97
CA LEU A 277 -4.19 14.50 -29.02
C LEU A 277 -3.34 13.72 -28.01
N ASN A 278 -2.12 14.19 -27.77
CA ASN A 278 -1.21 13.69 -26.76
C ASN A 278 -0.87 14.82 -25.77
N GLY A 279 -0.67 14.49 -24.51
CA GLY A 279 -0.28 15.42 -23.45
C GLY A 279 0.87 14.85 -22.62
N LEU A 280 1.91 15.65 -22.39
CA LEU A 280 3.11 15.25 -21.65
C LEU A 280 3.41 16.25 -20.54
N ARG A 281 3.35 15.80 -19.28
CA ARG A 281 3.75 16.59 -18.12
C ARG A 281 5.25 16.81 -18.12
N VAL A 282 5.69 18.06 -17.95
CA VAL A 282 7.11 18.42 -17.88
C VAL A 282 7.57 18.38 -16.42
N ARG A 283 8.60 17.57 -16.16
CA ARG A 283 9.17 17.36 -14.82
C ARG A 283 9.54 18.70 -14.16
N ASP A 284 9.37 18.78 -12.84
CA ASP A 284 9.75 19.93 -11.99
C ASP A 284 9.07 21.26 -12.39
N THR A 285 7.96 21.19 -13.13
CA THR A 285 7.19 22.36 -13.56
C THR A 285 5.67 22.11 -13.50
N GLN A 286 4.92 23.20 -13.56
CA GLN A 286 3.47 23.19 -13.76
C GLN A 286 3.09 23.19 -15.25
N ASN A 287 3.92 22.60 -16.12
CA ASN A 287 3.71 22.66 -17.57
C ASN A 287 3.28 21.30 -18.14
N VAL A 288 2.33 21.29 -19.07
CA VAL A 288 1.94 20.14 -19.89
C VAL A 288 2.08 20.52 -21.36
N ILE A 289 2.93 19.79 -22.10
CA ILE A 289 3.08 19.96 -23.55
C ILE A 289 1.98 19.14 -24.24
N PHE A 290 1.16 19.79 -25.06
CA PHE A 290 0.17 19.14 -25.90
C PHE A 290 0.60 19.11 -27.36
N THR A 291 0.40 17.96 -28.00
CA THR A 291 0.69 17.72 -29.42
C THR A 291 -0.51 17.08 -30.09
N ALA A 292 -0.94 17.61 -31.22
CA ALA A 292 -2.00 17.01 -32.04
C ALA A 292 -1.43 16.33 -33.29
N ASP A 293 -1.97 15.16 -33.64
CA ASP A 293 -1.80 14.56 -34.97
C ASP A 293 -2.93 15.09 -35.86
N VAL A 294 -2.59 15.67 -37.02
CA VAL A 294 -3.55 16.28 -37.95
C VAL A 294 -3.22 15.89 -39.38
N SER A 295 -4.20 15.38 -40.12
CA SER A 295 -4.11 15.17 -41.57
C SER A 295 -5.03 16.12 -42.31
N ASP A 296 -4.56 16.69 -43.40
CA ASP A 296 -5.31 17.59 -44.28
C ASP A 296 -5.20 17.10 -45.73
N ASP A 297 -6.00 17.67 -46.65
CA ASP A 297 -5.84 17.41 -48.09
C ASP A 297 -4.81 18.34 -48.76
N GLY A 298 -4.47 19.46 -48.11
CA GLY A 298 -3.36 20.35 -48.44
C GLY A 298 -2.02 19.96 -47.82
N ALA A 299 -1.03 20.84 -47.97
CA ALA A 299 0.27 20.70 -47.31
C ALA A 299 0.17 21.12 -45.83
N GLN A 300 0.70 20.30 -44.91
CA GLN A 300 0.62 20.57 -43.47
C GLN A 300 1.23 21.91 -43.03
N ASP A 301 2.21 22.44 -43.79
CA ASP A 301 2.83 23.74 -43.54
C ASP A 301 1.87 24.94 -43.74
N ALA A 302 0.68 24.71 -44.30
CA ALA A 302 -0.38 25.70 -44.44
C ALA A 302 -1.39 25.70 -43.27
N LEU A 303 -1.22 24.83 -42.26
CA LEU A 303 -2.12 24.73 -41.11
C LEU A 303 -1.77 25.77 -40.03
N THR A 304 -2.79 26.49 -39.57
CA THR A 304 -2.70 27.35 -38.39
C THR A 304 -3.40 26.68 -37.20
N TYR A 305 -2.80 26.76 -36.02
CA TYR A 305 -3.29 26.12 -34.78
C TYR A 305 -3.64 27.21 -33.77
N ALA A 306 -4.71 27.04 -33.00
CA ALA A 306 -5.04 27.93 -31.88
C ALA A 306 -5.44 27.12 -30.66
N TRP A 307 -4.66 27.22 -29.59
CA TRP A 307 -4.90 26.49 -28.32
C TRP A 307 -5.51 27.41 -27.27
N SER A 308 -6.49 26.90 -26.52
CA SER A 308 -7.04 27.61 -25.36
C SER A 308 -7.49 26.64 -24.27
N PHE A 309 -7.57 27.14 -23.04
CA PHE A 309 -8.15 26.41 -21.92
C PHE A 309 -9.24 27.25 -21.26
N THR A 310 -10.32 26.61 -20.81
CA THR A 310 -11.40 27.24 -20.05
C THR A 310 -11.68 26.39 -18.81
N PRO A 311 -11.45 26.90 -17.59
CA PRO A 311 -11.76 26.19 -16.34
C PRO A 311 -13.20 25.68 -16.27
N ALA A 312 -13.42 24.56 -15.59
CA ALA A 312 -14.76 24.05 -15.32
C ALA A 312 -15.57 25.05 -14.46
N SER A 313 -16.89 25.10 -14.67
CA SER A 313 -17.78 25.98 -13.90
C SER A 313 -17.67 25.68 -12.39
N GLY A 314 -17.50 26.73 -11.58
CA GLY A 314 -17.30 26.62 -10.13
C GLY A 314 -15.86 26.33 -9.69
N THR A 315 -14.89 26.27 -10.62
CA THR A 315 -13.46 26.16 -10.29
C THR A 315 -12.74 27.50 -10.49
N THR A 316 -11.73 27.75 -9.65
CA THR A 316 -10.87 28.95 -9.72
C THR A 316 -9.42 28.53 -9.55
N PHE A 317 -8.55 28.95 -10.46
CA PHE A 317 -7.11 28.67 -10.45
C PHE A 317 -6.37 30.00 -10.50
N ASP A 318 -5.29 30.14 -9.72
CA ASP A 318 -4.47 31.35 -9.66
C ASP A 318 -2.98 30.98 -9.69
N PRO A 319 -2.23 31.34 -10.75
CA PRO A 319 -2.71 31.88 -12.02
C PRO A 319 -3.56 30.86 -12.81
N VAL A 320 -4.44 31.35 -13.69
CA VAL A 320 -5.25 30.48 -14.56
C VAL A 320 -4.35 29.74 -15.57
N PRO A 321 -4.52 28.42 -15.79
CA PRO A 321 -3.76 27.69 -16.80
C PRO A 321 -3.97 28.25 -18.20
N ALA A 322 -2.88 28.50 -18.92
CA ALA A 322 -2.89 29.16 -20.23
C ALA A 322 -1.84 28.59 -21.18
N PHE A 323 -2.09 28.65 -22.48
CA PHE A 323 -1.17 28.15 -23.50
C PHE A 323 -0.11 29.18 -23.90
N THR A 324 1.11 28.72 -24.20
CA THR A 324 2.25 29.58 -24.56
C THR A 324 2.25 30.09 -26.01
N GLY A 325 1.32 29.63 -26.85
CA GLY A 325 1.21 30.10 -28.23
C GLY A 325 0.48 29.13 -29.18
N ASP A 326 0.44 29.56 -30.44
CA ASP A 326 -0.37 29.01 -31.54
C ASP A 326 0.40 27.99 -32.41
N THR A 327 1.30 27.24 -31.80
CA THR A 327 2.12 26.19 -32.45
C THR A 327 1.58 24.79 -32.17
N ASN A 328 2.02 23.79 -32.93
CA ASN A 328 1.80 22.38 -32.59
C ASN A 328 3.16 21.66 -32.59
N PRO A 329 3.70 21.26 -31.42
CA PRO A 329 3.10 21.30 -30.08
C PRO A 329 2.97 22.70 -29.47
N SER A 330 2.16 22.82 -28.41
CA SER A 330 2.05 24.00 -27.53
C SER A 330 2.06 23.59 -26.06
N THR A 331 2.39 24.50 -25.15
CA THR A 331 2.51 24.20 -23.71
C THR A 331 1.42 24.88 -22.91
N LEU A 332 0.64 24.12 -22.14
CA LEU A 332 -0.24 24.62 -21.09
C LEU A 332 0.59 24.85 -19.82
N GLN A 333 0.71 26.11 -19.40
CA GLN A 333 1.39 26.50 -18.16
C GLN A 333 0.43 26.50 -16.96
N ASN A 334 1.00 26.52 -15.75
CA ASN A 334 0.29 26.64 -14.47
C ASN A 334 -0.72 25.50 -14.19
N TYR A 335 -0.49 24.33 -14.78
CA TYR A 335 -1.23 23.11 -14.53
C TYR A 335 -0.90 22.53 -13.13
N THR A 336 -1.94 22.16 -12.40
CA THR A 336 -1.90 21.38 -11.14
C THR A 336 -2.85 20.19 -11.27
N THR A 337 -2.76 19.17 -10.40
CA THR A 337 -3.69 18.02 -10.51
C THR A 337 -5.16 18.38 -10.35
N ALA A 338 -5.48 19.49 -9.69
CA ALA A 338 -6.85 19.97 -9.55
C ALA A 338 -7.43 20.58 -10.84
N VAL A 339 -6.61 20.79 -11.88
CA VAL A 339 -7.04 21.43 -13.13
C VAL A 339 -8.01 20.55 -13.91
N GLN A 340 -9.20 21.09 -14.12
CA GLN A 340 -10.29 20.47 -14.86
C GLN A 340 -11.03 21.54 -15.67
N GLY A 341 -11.52 21.16 -16.86
CA GLY A 341 -12.17 22.09 -17.77
C GLY A 341 -12.03 21.71 -19.24
N ASP A 342 -12.22 22.68 -20.11
CA ASP A 342 -12.26 22.52 -21.55
C ASP A 342 -10.94 22.96 -22.17
N LEU A 343 -10.13 22.01 -22.61
CA LEU A 343 -9.01 22.26 -23.52
C LEU A 343 -9.56 22.32 -24.94
N LYS A 344 -9.23 23.37 -25.69
CA LYS A 344 -9.66 23.55 -27.07
C LYS A 344 -8.48 23.72 -28.00
N LEU A 345 -8.57 23.09 -29.17
CA LEU A 345 -7.67 23.25 -30.29
C LEU A 345 -8.50 23.52 -31.54
N ALA A 346 -8.35 24.70 -32.15
CA ALA A 346 -8.82 24.94 -33.51
C ALA A 346 -7.65 24.76 -34.49
N VAL A 347 -7.92 24.12 -35.63
CA VAL A 347 -6.97 23.98 -36.74
C VAL A 347 -7.64 24.44 -38.02
N THR A 348 -7.00 25.37 -38.73
CA THR A 348 -7.51 25.99 -39.96
C THR A 348 -6.52 25.81 -41.10
N ASP A 349 -7.03 25.38 -42.26
CA ASP A 349 -6.26 25.22 -43.52
C ASP A 349 -6.17 26.52 -44.34
N GLY A 350 -5.40 26.47 -45.44
CA GLY A 350 -5.25 27.59 -46.39
C GLY A 350 -6.49 27.95 -47.22
N ASN A 351 -7.56 27.14 -47.16
CA ASN A 351 -8.88 27.37 -47.73
C ASN A 351 -9.89 27.94 -46.70
N ASN A 352 -9.44 28.23 -45.47
CA ASN A 352 -10.24 28.59 -44.29
C ASN A 352 -11.15 27.46 -43.74
N GLY A 353 -10.97 26.21 -44.19
CA GLY A 353 -11.62 25.05 -43.58
C GLY A 353 -11.13 24.87 -42.15
N THR A 354 -12.05 24.87 -41.18
CA THR A 354 -11.70 24.88 -39.75
C THR A 354 -12.33 23.71 -39.02
N THR A 355 -11.49 22.99 -38.26
CA THR A 355 -11.89 21.92 -37.34
C THR A 355 -11.47 22.27 -35.92
N THR A 356 -12.40 22.18 -34.98
CA THR A 356 -12.18 22.48 -33.56
C THR A 356 -12.41 21.25 -32.71
N LEU A 357 -11.38 20.85 -31.96
CA LEU A 357 -11.46 19.91 -30.86
C LEU A 357 -11.82 20.65 -29.56
N THR A 358 -12.77 20.12 -28.82
CA THR A 358 -12.94 20.38 -27.38
C THR A 358 -12.72 19.08 -26.62
N TYR A 359 -11.68 19.06 -25.81
CA TYR A 359 -11.31 17.96 -24.92
C TYR A 359 -11.65 18.32 -23.47
N LYS A 360 -12.13 17.34 -22.69
CA LYS A 360 -12.49 17.53 -21.28
C LYS A 360 -11.34 17.03 -20.42
N LEU A 361 -10.59 17.95 -19.82
CA LEU A 361 -9.58 17.64 -18.81
C LEU A 361 -10.28 17.32 -17.47
N THR A 362 -9.92 16.20 -16.87
CA THR A 362 -10.37 15.79 -15.54
C THR A 362 -9.28 16.01 -14.48
N PRO A 363 -9.63 16.10 -13.19
CA PRO A 363 -8.63 16.08 -12.11
C PRO A 363 -7.72 14.85 -12.18
N ASP A 364 -6.51 15.01 -11.65
CA ASP A 364 -5.45 13.99 -11.54
C ASP A 364 -5.02 13.34 -12.89
N GLN A 365 -5.44 13.89 -14.02
CA GLN A 365 -5.15 13.34 -15.35
C GLN A 365 -3.65 13.39 -15.71
N PHE A 366 -2.93 14.41 -15.24
CA PHE A 366 -1.47 14.51 -15.34
C PHE A 366 -0.89 14.70 -13.93
N PRO A 367 -0.83 13.62 -13.12
CA PRO A 367 -0.61 13.73 -11.68
C PRO A 367 0.73 14.41 -11.34
N ASP A 368 0.72 15.23 -10.29
CA ASP A 368 1.93 15.67 -9.60
C ASP A 368 2.53 14.43 -8.95
N ASN A 369 3.81 14.13 -9.26
CA ASN A 369 4.46 12.91 -8.80
C ASN A 369 4.61 12.93 -7.27
N PRO A 370 3.91 12.06 -6.50
CA PRO A 370 4.00 12.03 -5.06
C PRO A 370 4.91 10.87 -4.63
N VAL A 371 6.22 11.12 -4.64
CA VAL A 371 7.15 10.48 -3.72
C VAL A 371 7.58 11.56 -2.73
N ALA A 372 7.44 11.29 -1.43
CA ALA A 372 7.37 12.35 -0.43
C ALA A 372 8.67 13.15 -0.27
N GLU A 373 8.60 14.46 -0.51
CA GLU A 373 9.58 15.47 -0.06
C GLU A 373 9.47 15.67 1.46
N GLY A 374 9.99 14.70 2.20
CA GLY A 374 10.83 14.98 3.37
C GLY A 374 12.25 14.50 3.05
N PRO A 375 13.22 14.63 3.97
CA PRO A 375 14.51 13.97 3.81
C PRO A 375 14.27 12.46 3.65
N LEU A 376 14.49 11.95 2.43
CA LEU A 376 14.22 10.56 2.03
C LEU A 376 15.09 9.54 2.79
N ASP A 377 16.15 10.02 3.43
CA ASP A 377 17.07 9.33 4.31
C ASP A 377 16.64 9.31 5.79
N GLY A 378 15.64 10.10 6.20
CA GLY A 378 15.23 10.24 7.60
C GLY A 378 14.76 8.94 8.29
N ILE A 379 14.82 8.91 9.62
CA ILE A 379 14.41 7.74 10.43
C ILE A 379 12.89 7.73 10.58
N ASN A 380 12.24 6.68 10.07
CA ASN A 380 10.79 6.50 10.12
C ASN A 380 10.33 6.00 11.50
N SER A 381 10.94 4.91 11.99
CA SER A 381 10.63 4.34 13.30
C SER A 381 11.81 3.58 13.90
N ILE A 382 11.94 3.61 15.22
CA ILE A 382 12.90 2.79 15.99
C ILE A 382 12.17 1.72 16.81
N ARG A 383 12.79 0.56 16.97
CA ARG A 383 12.34 -0.57 17.80
C ARG A 383 13.51 -1.14 18.57
N THR A 384 13.24 -1.62 19.77
CA THR A 384 14.23 -2.18 20.70
C THR A 384 13.78 -3.56 21.13
N GLY A 385 14.63 -4.56 20.92
CA GLY A 385 14.42 -5.94 21.37
C GLY A 385 14.81 -6.13 22.84
N TRP A 386 15.47 -7.23 23.19
CA TRP A 386 16.14 -7.35 24.49
C TRP A 386 17.48 -6.59 24.52
N ASP A 387 18.46 -7.04 23.74
CA ASP A 387 19.82 -6.49 23.70
C ASP A 387 20.22 -5.95 22.31
N HIS A 388 19.25 -5.72 21.42
CA HIS A 388 19.45 -5.09 20.12
C HIS A 388 18.38 -4.03 19.83
N ALA A 389 18.66 -3.19 18.85
CA ALA A 389 17.72 -2.20 18.33
C ALA A 389 17.79 -2.18 16.80
N CYS A 390 16.67 -1.82 16.18
CA CYS A 390 16.56 -1.67 14.74
C CYS A 390 15.78 -0.40 14.40
N ALA A 391 16.18 0.28 13.34
CA ALA A 391 15.50 1.42 12.77
C ALA A 391 15.02 1.12 11.35
N LEU A 392 13.79 1.51 11.05
CA LEU A 392 13.24 1.61 9.70
C LEU A 392 13.44 3.05 9.23
N LEU A 393 13.98 3.24 8.03
CA LEU A 393 14.19 4.54 7.40
C LEU A 393 13.04 4.86 6.43
N ASN A 394 12.91 6.13 6.03
CA ASN A 394 11.84 6.61 5.14
C ASN A 394 11.90 5.99 3.73
N ASP A 395 13.08 5.58 3.26
CA ASP A 395 13.26 4.88 1.98
C ASP A 395 12.74 3.41 2.00
N GLY A 396 12.47 2.89 3.20
CA GLY A 396 12.08 1.50 3.49
C GLY A 396 13.23 0.60 3.90
N SER A 397 14.47 1.10 4.00
CA SER A 397 15.63 0.32 4.46
C SER A 397 15.62 0.12 5.97
N VAL A 398 16.25 -0.96 6.44
CA VAL A 398 16.38 -1.31 7.87
C VAL A 398 17.85 -1.31 8.25
N ARG A 399 18.18 -0.77 9.43
CA ARG A 399 19.50 -0.85 10.06
C ARG A 399 19.33 -1.40 11.47
N CYS A 400 20.17 -2.33 11.89
CA CYS A 400 20.11 -2.94 13.22
C CYS A 400 21.47 -2.83 13.93
N TRP A 401 21.46 -2.79 15.26
CA TRP A 401 22.68 -2.72 16.08
C TRP A 401 22.43 -3.28 17.49
N GLY A 402 23.49 -3.48 18.26
CA GLY A 402 23.50 -4.19 19.54
C GLY A 402 24.00 -5.62 19.39
N TYR A 403 23.43 -6.53 20.20
CA TYR A 403 23.83 -7.93 20.24
C TYR A 403 23.46 -8.69 18.97
N GLY A 404 24.42 -9.43 18.39
CA GLY A 404 24.25 -10.12 17.09
C GLY A 404 24.43 -11.64 17.08
N ALA A 405 24.69 -12.29 18.21
CA ALA A 405 25.14 -13.69 18.25
C ALA A 405 24.16 -14.75 17.70
N PHE A 406 22.89 -14.40 17.48
CA PHE A 406 21.88 -15.28 16.86
C PHE A 406 21.48 -14.83 15.46
N GLY A 407 22.21 -13.90 14.85
CA GLY A 407 21.90 -13.34 13.54
C GLY A 407 20.82 -12.24 13.55
N GLN A 408 20.34 -11.81 14.73
CA GLN A 408 19.18 -10.90 14.87
C GLN A 408 19.37 -9.48 14.29
N LEU A 409 20.61 -9.12 13.95
CA LEU A 409 20.94 -7.90 13.22
C LEU A 409 20.79 -8.07 11.70
N GLY A 410 20.89 -9.29 11.17
CA GLY A 410 20.63 -9.62 9.77
C GLY A 410 21.76 -9.34 8.79
N TYR A 411 23.01 -9.25 9.27
CA TYR A 411 24.19 -8.90 8.46
C TYR A 411 25.01 -10.11 7.99
N GLU A 412 24.43 -11.31 7.94
CA GLU A 412 25.07 -12.54 7.44
C GLU A 412 26.26 -12.98 8.31
N ASN A 413 26.23 -12.60 9.59
CA ASN A 413 27.26 -12.87 10.58
C ASN A 413 26.74 -12.65 12.01
N THR A 414 27.52 -13.09 13.01
CA THR A 414 27.18 -13.06 14.44
C THR A 414 27.82 -11.93 15.25
N GLN A 415 28.47 -10.96 14.60
CA GLN A 415 29.10 -9.84 15.32
C GLN A 415 28.05 -8.88 15.90
N ASN A 416 28.42 -8.25 17.00
CA ASN A 416 27.70 -7.07 17.46
C ASN A 416 27.96 -5.90 16.51
N ILE A 417 27.13 -4.86 16.60
CA ILE A 417 27.33 -3.58 15.89
C ILE A 417 27.00 -2.47 16.89
N GLY A 418 27.78 -1.39 16.93
CA GLY A 418 27.56 -0.27 17.86
C GLY A 418 28.48 -0.30 19.08
N ASP A 419 29.25 -1.38 19.28
CA ASP A 419 30.15 -1.58 20.41
C ASP A 419 31.57 -1.06 20.15
N ASN A 420 31.99 -0.96 18.89
CA ASN A 420 33.27 -0.36 18.48
C ASN A 420 33.19 0.46 17.17
N GLU A 421 32.03 0.44 16.49
CA GLU A 421 31.71 1.10 15.23
C GLU A 421 30.31 1.76 15.27
N LEU A 422 29.98 2.60 14.29
CA LEU A 422 28.68 3.28 14.24
C LEU A 422 27.68 2.49 13.38
N PRO A 423 26.38 2.40 13.72
CA PRO A 423 25.42 1.57 12.97
C PRO A 423 25.33 1.89 11.47
N HIS A 424 25.64 3.12 11.04
CA HIS A 424 25.66 3.46 9.62
C HIS A 424 26.78 2.75 8.82
N THR A 425 27.85 2.24 9.45
CA THR A 425 28.95 1.56 8.76
C THR A 425 28.64 0.11 8.40
N ALA A 426 27.68 -0.52 9.10
CA ALA A 426 27.18 -1.86 8.76
C ALA A 426 26.33 -1.89 7.48
N GLY A 427 25.82 -0.72 7.04
CA GLY A 427 24.90 -0.60 5.92
C GLY A 427 23.48 -1.06 6.25
N ALA A 428 22.68 -1.28 5.20
CA ALA A 428 21.30 -1.74 5.34
C ALA A 428 21.23 -3.27 5.39
N VAL A 429 20.35 -3.79 6.24
CA VAL A 429 19.97 -5.21 6.28
C VAL A 429 19.35 -5.58 4.93
N LYS A 430 19.80 -6.69 4.31
CA LYS A 430 19.39 -7.10 2.95
C LYS A 430 17.99 -7.72 2.91
N ILE A 431 16.97 -6.95 3.31
CA ILE A 431 15.57 -7.40 3.44
C ILE A 431 14.83 -7.64 2.11
N LEU A 432 15.47 -7.46 0.94
CA LEU A 432 14.93 -7.64 -0.42
C LEU A 432 13.48 -7.14 -0.62
N GLY A 433 13.30 -5.83 -0.50
CA GLY A 433 12.02 -5.12 -0.62
C GLY A 433 12.05 -3.83 0.22
N LYS A 434 10.93 -3.10 0.32
CA LYS A 434 10.83 -1.93 1.21
C LYS A 434 10.06 -2.28 2.47
N GLY A 435 10.66 -2.08 3.65
CA GLY A 435 9.98 -2.22 4.92
C GLY A 435 8.93 -1.13 5.15
N THR A 436 7.82 -1.47 5.79
CA THR A 436 6.77 -0.52 6.21
C THR A 436 6.38 -0.64 7.68
N LYS A 437 6.61 -1.80 8.31
CA LYS A 437 6.51 -1.99 9.77
C LYS A 437 7.68 -2.84 10.23
N LEU A 438 8.24 -2.50 11.37
CA LEU A 438 9.38 -3.17 11.99
C LEU A 438 8.99 -3.55 13.42
N ALA A 439 9.48 -4.70 13.87
CA ALA A 439 9.43 -5.15 15.25
C ALA A 439 10.72 -5.90 15.61
N ALA A 440 11.17 -5.73 16.85
CA ALA A 440 12.33 -6.40 17.42
C ALA A 440 11.89 -6.97 18.77
N GLY A 441 12.10 -8.28 18.96
CA GLY A 441 11.71 -9.02 20.15
C GLY A 441 12.91 -9.48 20.97
N GLY A 442 12.85 -10.68 21.53
CA GLY A 442 13.92 -11.21 22.40
C GLY A 442 15.28 -11.28 21.70
N ASN A 443 15.43 -12.25 20.81
CA ASN A 443 16.63 -12.45 19.98
C ASN A 443 16.29 -12.59 18.49
N HIS A 444 15.18 -12.00 18.06
CA HIS A 444 14.76 -11.98 16.65
C HIS A 444 14.08 -10.67 16.27
N SER A 445 14.05 -10.41 14.97
CA SER A 445 13.56 -9.20 14.34
C SER A 445 12.64 -9.57 13.19
N CYS A 446 11.57 -8.81 12.95
CA CYS A 446 10.67 -9.02 11.82
C CYS A 446 10.29 -7.70 11.14
N VAL A 447 10.10 -7.75 9.82
CA VAL A 447 9.66 -6.64 8.99
C VAL A 447 8.45 -7.04 8.14
N VAL A 448 7.44 -6.17 8.08
CA VAL A 448 6.38 -6.21 7.05
C VAL A 448 6.84 -5.32 5.91
N LEU A 449 6.81 -5.84 4.69
CA LEU A 449 7.19 -5.11 3.48
C LEU A 449 6.02 -4.26 2.93
N ASP A 450 6.27 -3.42 1.93
CA ASP A 450 5.26 -2.68 1.16
C ASP A 450 4.31 -3.60 0.36
N THR A 451 4.66 -4.88 0.29
CA THR A 451 3.84 -5.97 -0.26
C THR A 451 2.89 -6.62 0.74
N GLY A 452 3.04 -6.33 2.04
CA GLY A 452 2.36 -7.05 3.12
C GLY A 452 2.98 -8.40 3.47
N LEU A 453 4.01 -8.88 2.74
CA LEU A 453 4.78 -10.06 3.13
C LEU A 453 5.65 -9.77 4.36
N VAL A 454 5.90 -10.81 5.15
CA VAL A 454 6.74 -10.74 6.36
C VAL A 454 8.05 -11.49 6.15
N ARG A 455 9.15 -10.89 6.60
CA ARG A 455 10.43 -11.57 6.85
C ARG A 455 10.77 -11.47 8.32
N CYS A 456 11.30 -12.55 8.89
CA CYS A 456 11.81 -12.61 10.25
C CYS A 456 13.23 -13.18 10.23
N TRP A 457 14.12 -12.74 11.13
CA TRP A 457 15.49 -13.24 11.24
C TRP A 457 15.99 -13.15 12.69
N GLY A 458 17.03 -13.91 13.03
CA GLY A 458 17.55 -14.10 14.38
C GLY A 458 17.37 -15.53 14.90
N GLN A 459 17.20 -15.66 16.21
CA GLN A 459 17.01 -16.95 16.89
C GLN A 459 15.69 -17.63 16.45
N ASN A 460 15.71 -18.94 16.20
CA ASN A 460 14.54 -19.70 15.74
C ASN A 460 14.25 -21.01 16.52
N THR A 461 14.79 -21.17 17.74
CA THR A 461 14.74 -22.42 18.53
C THR A 461 13.33 -23.03 18.70
N TYR A 462 12.27 -22.22 18.64
CA TYR A 462 10.87 -22.60 18.79
C TYR A 462 10.02 -22.29 17.54
N GLY A 463 10.64 -22.11 16.36
CA GLY A 463 9.96 -21.72 15.13
C GLY A 463 9.47 -20.27 15.11
N GLN A 464 9.99 -19.40 15.99
CA GLN A 464 9.53 -18.01 16.11
C GLN A 464 9.77 -17.13 14.87
N LEU A 465 10.56 -17.60 13.92
CA LEU A 465 10.68 -16.99 12.60
C LEU A 465 9.56 -17.44 11.63
N GLY A 466 8.96 -18.61 11.83
CA GLY A 466 7.75 -19.07 11.11
C GLY A 466 8.00 -19.74 9.76
N TYR A 467 9.15 -20.40 9.59
CA TYR A 467 9.61 -20.95 8.31
C TYR A 467 9.49 -22.47 8.15
N ASN A 468 8.79 -23.18 9.06
CA ASN A 468 8.79 -24.65 9.11
C ASN A 468 10.22 -25.20 9.28
N ASN A 469 10.91 -24.69 10.29
CA ASN A 469 12.20 -25.19 10.78
C ASN A 469 12.57 -24.48 12.10
N LYS A 470 13.67 -24.93 12.72
CA LYS A 470 14.24 -24.38 13.97
C LYS A 470 15.61 -23.71 13.78
N ASP A 471 16.02 -23.54 12.53
CA ASP A 471 17.32 -22.99 12.18
C ASP A 471 17.30 -21.47 12.31
N ASN A 472 18.33 -20.89 12.91
CA ASN A 472 18.50 -19.43 12.96
C ASN A 472 18.63 -18.87 11.53
N LEU A 473 18.49 -17.55 11.41
CA LEU A 473 18.65 -16.87 10.13
C LEU A 473 19.33 -15.52 10.31
N GLY A 474 20.32 -15.22 9.47
CA GLY A 474 21.14 -14.01 9.53
C GLY A 474 22.49 -14.20 10.21
N ASP A 475 22.81 -15.39 10.74
CA ASP A 475 24.05 -15.71 11.45
C ASP A 475 25.18 -16.23 10.53
N GLY A 476 24.86 -16.72 9.33
CA GLY A 476 25.85 -17.01 8.27
C GLY A 476 25.40 -16.71 6.84
N GLU A 477 24.16 -16.25 6.65
CA GLU A 477 23.50 -16.16 5.35
C GLU A 477 22.49 -14.99 5.28
N PRO A 478 22.05 -14.58 4.07
CA PRO A 478 21.10 -13.48 3.92
C PRO A 478 19.77 -13.75 4.62
N VAL A 479 19.16 -12.72 5.24
CA VAL A 479 17.81 -12.77 5.85
C VAL A 479 16.67 -13.09 4.88
N ALA A 480 16.97 -13.19 3.58
CA ALA A 480 16.03 -13.60 2.55
C ALA A 480 16.11 -15.11 2.21
N SER A 481 17.05 -15.87 2.81
CA SER A 481 17.34 -17.27 2.42
C SER A 481 16.16 -18.22 2.62
N PHE A 482 15.36 -18.02 3.67
CA PHE A 482 14.13 -18.79 3.91
C PHE A 482 12.88 -18.18 3.23
N GLY A 483 13.05 -17.15 2.40
CA GLY A 483 11.97 -16.54 1.64
C GLY A 483 11.10 -15.59 2.48
N TYR A 484 9.86 -15.98 2.75
CA TYR A 484 8.83 -15.19 3.44
C TYR A 484 8.04 -16.07 4.41
N VAL A 485 7.61 -15.50 5.54
CA VAL A 485 6.76 -16.19 6.51
C VAL A 485 5.38 -16.42 5.88
N ASN A 486 4.91 -17.67 5.84
CA ASN A 486 3.60 -17.96 5.24
C ASN A 486 2.47 -17.59 6.20
N LEU A 487 1.93 -16.40 5.99
CA LEU A 487 0.73 -15.90 6.66
C LEU A 487 -0.51 -16.00 5.76
N GLY A 488 -0.48 -16.76 4.65
CA GLY A 488 -1.64 -17.02 3.78
C GLY A 488 -2.42 -15.78 3.33
N GLY A 489 -1.73 -14.65 3.21
CA GLY A 489 -2.30 -13.33 2.95
C GLY A 489 -1.36 -12.21 3.45
N PRO A 490 -1.67 -10.94 3.15
CA PRO A 490 -0.82 -9.81 3.52
C PRO A 490 -1.06 -9.36 4.97
N ALA A 491 0.04 -9.10 5.71
CA ALA A 491 0.04 -8.50 7.03
C ALA A 491 0.04 -6.96 6.95
N THR A 492 -0.54 -6.32 7.97
CA THR A 492 -0.57 -4.85 8.15
C THR A 492 0.12 -4.40 9.45
N ARG A 493 0.32 -5.32 10.40
CA ARG A 493 1.11 -5.15 11.62
C ARG A 493 1.89 -6.43 11.89
N ILE A 494 3.02 -6.27 12.57
CA ILE A 494 3.85 -7.36 13.11
C ILE A 494 4.24 -6.97 14.54
N THR A 495 4.27 -7.94 15.43
CA THR A 495 4.80 -7.81 16.79
C THR A 495 5.62 -9.05 17.10
N VAL A 496 6.60 -8.89 17.98
CA VAL A 496 7.62 -9.90 18.27
C VAL A 496 7.89 -9.86 19.77
N GLY A 497 7.57 -10.95 20.46
CA GLY A 497 7.82 -11.15 21.88
C GLY A 497 9.22 -11.73 22.13
N ALA A 498 9.42 -12.40 23.26
CA ALA A 498 10.70 -13.06 23.54
C ALA A 498 11.02 -14.16 22.51
N GLU A 499 10.07 -15.09 22.31
CA GLU A 499 10.24 -16.34 21.57
C GLU A 499 8.99 -16.69 20.75
N HIS A 500 8.13 -15.70 20.49
CA HIS A 500 6.95 -15.82 19.64
C HIS A 500 6.71 -14.51 18.89
N SER A 501 5.91 -14.60 17.84
CA SER A 501 5.65 -13.53 16.87
C SER A 501 4.18 -13.55 16.50
N CYS A 502 3.55 -12.39 16.31
CA CYS A 502 2.16 -12.30 15.85
C CYS A 502 1.95 -11.17 14.83
N ALA A 503 1.06 -11.39 13.87
CA ALA A 503 0.71 -10.42 12.83
C ALA A 503 -0.79 -10.12 12.81
N VAL A 504 -1.14 -8.86 12.50
CA VAL A 504 -2.51 -8.50 12.11
C VAL A 504 -2.59 -8.51 10.59
N MET A 505 -3.46 -9.37 10.05
CA MET A 505 -3.70 -9.54 8.62
C MET A 505 -4.50 -8.36 8.05
N ALA A 506 -4.48 -8.15 6.73
CA ALA A 506 -5.30 -7.13 6.07
C ALA A 506 -6.82 -7.37 6.23
N THR A 507 -7.23 -8.59 6.55
CA THR A 507 -8.60 -8.97 6.94
C THR A 507 -8.96 -8.54 8.37
N GLY A 508 -8.01 -7.99 9.14
CA GLY A 508 -8.18 -7.69 10.57
C GLY A 508 -8.18 -8.93 11.47
N LYS A 509 -7.80 -10.10 10.95
CA LYS A 509 -7.56 -11.32 11.76
C LYS A 509 -6.12 -11.37 12.27
N VAL A 510 -5.86 -12.20 13.28
CA VAL A 510 -4.54 -12.34 13.90
C VAL A 510 -3.99 -13.73 13.66
N ARG A 511 -2.68 -13.85 13.41
CA ARG A 511 -1.94 -15.11 13.45
C ARG A 511 -0.73 -14.99 14.33
N CYS A 512 -0.40 -16.07 15.03
CA CYS A 512 0.73 -16.14 15.95
C CYS A 512 1.56 -17.40 15.70
N TRP A 513 2.87 -17.33 15.92
CA TRP A 513 3.78 -18.46 15.78
C TRP A 513 5.00 -18.33 16.72
N GLY A 514 5.76 -19.40 16.88
CA GLY A 514 6.83 -19.56 17.86
C GLY A 514 6.43 -20.39 19.08
N ARG A 515 7.09 -20.15 20.21
CA ARG A 515 6.87 -20.86 21.49
C ARG A 515 5.44 -20.64 21.99
N ASN A 516 4.77 -21.72 22.42
CA ASN A 516 3.36 -21.67 22.87
C ASN A 516 3.10 -22.36 24.23
N GLN A 517 4.12 -22.56 25.06
CA GLN A 517 4.00 -23.36 26.30
C GLN A 517 2.97 -22.86 27.33
N TYR A 518 2.51 -21.62 27.22
CA TYR A 518 1.48 -21.01 28.07
C TYR A 518 0.24 -20.58 27.29
N GLY A 519 0.05 -21.07 26.06
CA GLY A 519 -1.05 -20.66 25.20
C GLY A 519 -0.89 -19.28 24.54
N GLN A 520 0.32 -18.70 24.54
CA GLN A 520 0.57 -17.33 24.05
C GLN A 520 0.30 -17.11 22.55
N LEU A 521 0.11 -18.18 21.78
CA LEU A 521 -0.35 -18.08 20.39
C LEU A 521 -1.89 -18.01 20.27
N GLY A 522 -2.64 -18.52 21.26
CA GLY A 522 -4.10 -18.36 21.35
C GLY A 522 -4.93 -19.41 20.61
N TYR A 523 -4.38 -20.58 20.31
CA TYR A 523 -5.04 -21.63 19.53
C TYR A 523 -5.77 -22.71 20.37
N GLY A 524 -5.85 -22.56 21.70
CA GLY A 524 -6.49 -23.54 22.60
C GLY A 524 -5.65 -24.80 22.84
N HIS A 525 -4.33 -24.68 22.66
CA HIS A 525 -3.33 -25.74 22.88
C HIS A 525 -1.96 -25.13 23.16
N THR A 526 -1.01 -25.95 23.64
CA THR A 526 0.35 -25.51 24.01
C THR A 526 1.46 -25.89 23.02
N ASN A 527 1.13 -26.55 21.91
CA ASN A 527 2.06 -26.82 20.80
C ASN A 527 2.57 -25.52 20.20
N SER A 528 3.88 -25.41 19.99
CA SER A 528 4.50 -24.33 19.20
C SER A 528 4.01 -24.41 17.74
N ILE A 529 4.21 -23.33 16.98
CA ILE A 529 3.81 -23.23 15.57
C ILE A 529 4.95 -22.57 14.78
N GLY A 530 5.18 -22.97 13.54
CA GLY A 530 6.25 -22.46 12.68
C GLY A 530 7.52 -23.31 12.73
N ASP A 531 7.51 -24.40 13.49
CA ASP A 531 8.69 -25.17 13.90
C ASP A 531 8.79 -26.56 13.25
N ASP A 532 7.64 -27.15 12.86
CA ASP A 532 7.53 -28.24 11.86
C ASP A 532 6.34 -28.06 10.86
N GLU A 533 5.65 -26.92 10.95
CA GLU A 533 4.60 -26.46 10.05
C GLU A 533 4.77 -24.95 9.72
N GLN A 534 3.81 -24.37 8.98
CA GLN A 534 3.80 -22.93 8.67
C GLN A 534 2.68 -22.19 9.39
N PRO A 535 2.84 -20.90 9.77
CA PRO A 535 1.82 -20.19 10.55
C PRO A 535 0.43 -20.10 9.90
N TRP A 536 0.33 -20.22 8.57
CA TRP A 536 -0.96 -20.31 7.87
C TRP A 536 -1.76 -21.59 8.18
N SER A 537 -1.11 -22.75 8.39
CA SER A 537 -1.84 -24.00 8.65
C SER A 537 -2.48 -24.05 10.04
N ALA A 538 -1.99 -23.25 10.99
CA ALA A 538 -2.63 -23.05 12.30
C ALA A 538 -3.93 -22.22 12.22
N GLY A 539 -4.15 -21.50 11.11
CA GLY A 539 -5.30 -20.63 10.92
C GLY A 539 -5.24 -19.32 11.72
N ASP A 540 -6.39 -18.66 11.81
CA ASP A 540 -6.55 -17.38 12.52
C ASP A 540 -6.86 -17.61 14.00
N VAL A 541 -6.25 -16.81 14.88
CA VAL A 541 -6.57 -16.79 16.32
C VAL A 541 -8.01 -16.33 16.51
N ASP A 542 -8.81 -17.10 17.25
CA ASP A 542 -10.21 -16.77 17.48
C ASP A 542 -10.36 -15.65 18.52
N LEU A 543 -10.68 -14.45 18.03
CA LEU A 543 -11.03 -13.27 18.81
C LEU A 543 -12.56 -13.05 18.86
N GLY A 544 -13.35 -13.97 18.32
CA GLY A 544 -14.80 -13.83 18.11
C GLY A 544 -15.16 -12.98 16.89
N ASN A 545 -16.39 -12.43 16.92
CA ASN A 545 -16.98 -11.63 15.83
C ASN A 545 -16.46 -10.17 15.80
N VAL A 546 -15.15 -10.00 15.94
CA VAL A 546 -14.42 -8.72 15.87
C VAL A 546 -13.13 -8.88 15.07
N THR A 547 -12.49 -7.75 14.79
CA THR A 547 -11.17 -7.67 14.13
C THR A 547 -10.18 -6.96 15.04
N ALA A 548 -8.91 -7.33 14.95
CA ALA A 548 -7.81 -6.59 15.56
C ALA A 548 -7.37 -5.43 14.67
N THR A 549 -6.91 -4.35 15.31
CA THR A 549 -6.29 -3.18 14.69
C THR A 549 -4.81 -3.06 15.06
N ASP A 550 -4.42 -3.65 16.20
CA ASP A 550 -3.03 -3.79 16.65
C ASP A 550 -2.85 -5.05 17.51
N VAL A 551 -1.61 -5.50 17.66
CA VAL A 551 -1.24 -6.65 18.51
C VAL A 551 0.13 -6.42 19.15
N VAL A 552 0.28 -6.77 20.41
CA VAL A 552 1.55 -6.71 21.16
C VAL A 552 1.84 -8.03 21.85
N ALA A 553 3.13 -8.39 21.89
CA ALA A 553 3.63 -9.58 22.58
C ALA A 553 4.60 -9.17 23.70
N GLY A 554 4.45 -9.82 24.86
CA GLY A 554 5.44 -9.81 25.93
C GLY A 554 6.38 -11.01 25.83
N ASP A 555 6.97 -11.43 26.95
CA ASP A 555 7.83 -12.63 26.93
C ASP A 555 7.01 -13.92 26.72
N ASN A 556 5.85 -14.04 27.37
CA ASN A 556 5.01 -15.23 27.32
C ASN A 556 3.50 -14.91 27.22
N HIS A 557 3.12 -13.71 26.80
CA HIS A 557 1.72 -13.32 26.62
C HIS A 557 1.53 -12.42 25.40
N THR A 558 0.29 -12.30 24.94
CA THR A 558 -0.10 -11.52 23.76
C THR A 558 -1.38 -10.76 24.06
N CYS A 559 -1.52 -9.54 23.55
CA CYS A 559 -2.74 -8.75 23.63
C CYS A 559 -3.08 -8.15 22.27
N ALA A 560 -4.36 -8.16 21.89
CA ALA A 560 -4.88 -7.50 20.69
C ALA A 560 -5.76 -6.30 21.05
N LEU A 561 -5.57 -5.19 20.33
CA LEU A 561 -6.47 -4.05 20.33
C LEU A 561 -7.53 -4.26 19.25
N LEU A 562 -8.79 -4.27 19.62
CA LEU A 562 -9.91 -4.63 18.76
C LEU A 562 -10.52 -3.39 18.09
N SER A 563 -11.21 -3.60 16.96
CA SER A 563 -11.87 -2.54 16.16
C SER A 563 -13.05 -1.83 16.85
N ASN A 564 -13.39 -2.25 18.06
CA ASN A 564 -14.39 -1.64 18.94
C ASN A 564 -13.75 -0.96 20.18
N ASP A 565 -12.46 -0.61 20.11
CA ASP A 565 -11.65 0.03 21.15
C ASP A 565 -11.45 -0.78 22.45
N LYS A 566 -11.84 -2.07 22.45
CA LYS A 566 -11.60 -3.02 23.54
C LYS A 566 -10.31 -3.81 23.33
N MET A 567 -9.92 -4.61 24.30
CA MET A 567 -8.83 -5.58 24.14
C MET A 567 -9.18 -6.98 24.61
N LEU A 568 -8.43 -7.94 24.07
CA LEU A 568 -8.32 -9.31 24.56
C LEU A 568 -6.83 -9.63 24.76
N CYS A 569 -6.52 -10.35 25.83
CA CYS A 569 -5.17 -10.82 26.14
C CYS A 569 -5.18 -12.33 26.38
N TRP A 570 -4.11 -13.02 25.98
CA TRP A 570 -3.93 -14.46 26.13
C TRP A 570 -2.46 -14.84 26.36
N GLY A 571 -2.21 -16.10 26.71
CA GLY A 571 -0.92 -16.62 27.15
C GLY A 571 -0.78 -16.72 28.67
N ARG A 572 0.45 -16.60 29.14
CA ARG A 572 0.81 -16.66 30.56
C ARG A 572 0.13 -15.54 31.34
N ASN A 573 -0.49 -15.89 32.46
CA ASN A 573 -1.24 -14.96 33.31
C ASN A 573 -0.91 -15.11 34.82
N GLY A 574 0.17 -15.81 35.14
CA GLY A 574 0.53 -16.12 36.53
C GLY A 574 0.74 -14.88 37.41
N LEU A 575 1.06 -13.72 36.81
CA LEU A 575 1.25 -12.44 37.49
C LEU A 575 0.10 -11.45 37.19
N GLY A 576 -1.03 -11.91 36.63
CA GLY A 576 -2.19 -11.09 36.27
C GLY A 576 -2.00 -10.24 35.00
N GLN A 577 -0.96 -10.47 34.20
CA GLN A 577 -0.59 -9.64 33.04
C GLN A 577 -1.65 -9.56 31.93
N LEU A 578 -2.62 -10.48 31.89
CA LEU A 578 -3.72 -10.43 30.92
C LEU A 578 -4.85 -9.46 31.33
N GLY A 579 -4.87 -9.00 32.58
CA GLY A 579 -5.85 -8.01 33.07
C GLY A 579 -7.20 -8.58 33.53
N TYR A 580 -7.37 -9.91 33.49
CA TYR A 580 -8.57 -10.57 34.00
C TYR A 580 -8.60 -10.63 35.55
N SER A 581 -9.75 -11.02 36.11
CA SER A 581 -9.96 -11.22 37.56
C SER A 581 -9.35 -12.54 38.10
N HIS A 582 -8.73 -13.34 37.23
CA HIS A 582 -8.05 -14.59 37.54
C HIS A 582 -6.60 -14.60 37.02
N VAL A 583 -5.82 -15.58 37.48
CA VAL A 583 -4.42 -15.83 37.06
C VAL A 583 -4.27 -17.05 36.14
N ASN A 584 -5.39 -17.71 35.79
CA ASN A 584 -5.40 -18.78 34.78
C ASN A 584 -4.84 -18.24 33.48
N HIS A 585 -4.00 -19.04 32.84
CA HIS A 585 -3.55 -18.82 31.46
C HIS A 585 -4.76 -18.92 30.53
N ILE A 586 -4.63 -18.41 29.31
CA ILE A 586 -5.69 -18.41 28.29
C ILE A 586 -5.02 -18.76 26.96
N GLY A 587 -5.64 -19.63 26.16
CA GLY A 587 -5.06 -20.07 24.89
C GLY A 587 -4.36 -21.42 24.98
N ASP A 588 -4.20 -21.98 26.18
CA ASP A 588 -3.52 -23.26 26.43
C ASP A 588 -4.47 -24.47 26.41
N ASN A 589 -5.75 -24.26 26.72
CA ASN A 589 -6.82 -25.27 26.56
C ASN A 589 -8.17 -24.68 26.12
N GLU A 590 -8.28 -23.34 26.05
CA GLU A 590 -9.44 -22.58 25.60
C GLU A 590 -9.04 -21.51 24.58
N LEU A 591 -10.00 -20.95 23.85
CA LEU A 591 -9.74 -19.87 22.88
C LEU A 591 -9.83 -18.48 23.54
N PRO A 592 -9.09 -17.46 23.06
CA PRO A 592 -9.21 -16.09 23.54
C PRO A 592 -10.65 -15.53 23.46
N SER A 593 -11.43 -15.96 22.47
CA SER A 593 -12.86 -15.67 22.31
C SER A 593 -13.76 -16.15 23.46
N SER A 594 -13.29 -17.07 24.31
CA SER A 594 -13.98 -17.47 25.55
C SER A 594 -14.00 -16.37 26.60
N GLN A 595 -13.08 -15.40 26.50
CA GLN A 595 -12.96 -14.29 27.44
C GLN A 595 -13.75 -13.08 26.97
N THR A 596 -14.25 -12.29 27.92
CA THR A 596 -14.95 -11.05 27.61
C THR A 596 -13.94 -9.95 27.30
N ALA A 597 -13.96 -9.44 26.06
CA ALA A 597 -13.17 -8.28 25.66
C ALA A 597 -13.48 -7.07 26.54
N PHE A 598 -12.44 -6.46 27.11
CA PHE A 598 -12.56 -5.46 28.18
C PHE A 598 -11.96 -4.10 27.80
N GLU A 599 -12.34 -3.09 28.57
CA GLU A 599 -11.80 -1.73 28.51
C GLU A 599 -11.16 -1.40 29.86
N PRO A 600 -9.85 -1.11 29.93
CA PRO A 600 -9.21 -0.64 31.16
C PRO A 600 -9.66 0.79 31.46
N LYS A 601 -10.85 0.92 32.07
CA LYS A 601 -11.51 2.19 32.45
C LYS A 601 -11.85 3.15 31.29
N GLY A 602 -11.79 2.68 30.05
CA GLY A 602 -12.34 3.37 28.88
C GLY A 602 -11.77 2.88 27.54
N PRO A 603 -12.18 3.50 26.42
CA PRO A 603 -11.75 3.13 25.07
C PRO A 603 -10.24 3.25 24.88
N VAL A 604 -9.63 2.22 24.32
CA VAL A 604 -8.17 2.10 24.15
C VAL A 604 -7.73 2.71 22.82
N ALA A 605 -6.57 3.36 22.83
CA ALA A 605 -5.91 3.96 21.66
C ALA A 605 -4.61 3.23 21.29
N GLN A 606 -3.87 2.71 22.28
CA GLN A 606 -2.64 1.96 22.08
C GLN A 606 -2.46 0.95 23.23
N ILE A 607 -1.79 -0.18 22.96
CA ILE A 607 -1.35 -1.14 23.97
C ILE A 607 0.17 -1.32 23.91
N SER A 608 0.77 -1.78 25.02
CA SER A 608 2.18 -2.15 25.10
C SER A 608 2.38 -3.23 26.15
N ALA A 609 3.04 -4.33 25.78
CA ALA A 609 3.42 -5.41 26.69
C ALA A 609 4.93 -5.34 27.00
N SER A 610 5.30 -5.67 28.23
CA SER A 610 6.67 -5.98 28.66
C SER A 610 6.87 -7.49 28.80
N ARG A 611 7.93 -7.92 29.49
CA ARG A 611 8.08 -9.30 29.95
C ARG A 611 6.84 -9.87 30.63
N SER A 612 6.22 -9.13 31.56
CA SER A 612 5.14 -9.63 32.43
C SER A 612 4.21 -8.56 33.01
N ASN A 613 4.16 -7.38 32.41
CA ASN A 613 3.15 -6.36 32.65
C ASN A 613 2.59 -5.84 31.32
N THR A 614 1.39 -5.28 31.36
CA THR A 614 0.72 -4.71 30.18
C THR A 614 0.28 -3.30 30.51
N CYS A 615 0.40 -2.39 29.55
CA CYS A 615 -0.03 -1.00 29.64
C CYS A 615 -0.98 -0.67 28.49
N ALA A 616 -1.98 0.16 28.78
CA ALA A 616 -2.93 0.70 27.83
C ALA A 616 -2.91 2.23 27.87
N LEU A 617 -2.82 2.85 26.71
CA LEU A 617 -3.12 4.27 26.49
C LEU A 617 -4.58 4.37 26.06
N LEU A 618 -5.38 5.16 26.77
CA LEU A 618 -6.78 5.41 26.44
C LEU A 618 -6.91 6.56 25.43
N LYS A 619 -8.03 6.63 24.71
CA LYS A 619 -8.36 7.75 23.81
C LYS A 619 -8.46 9.11 24.53
N THR A 620 -8.53 9.12 25.86
CA THR A 620 -8.44 10.32 26.71
C THR A 620 -7.00 10.80 26.96
N GLY A 621 -5.99 10.06 26.51
CA GLY A 621 -4.58 10.30 26.83
C GLY A 621 -4.14 9.83 28.22
N SER A 622 -5.01 9.11 28.94
CA SER A 622 -4.69 8.46 30.21
C SER A 622 -3.96 7.13 30.00
N VAL A 623 -3.00 6.79 30.86
CA VAL A 623 -2.29 5.50 30.84
C VAL A 623 -2.69 4.66 32.04
N ILE A 624 -2.93 3.36 31.84
CA ILE A 624 -3.18 2.36 32.90
C ILE A 624 -2.26 1.16 32.64
N CYS A 625 -1.58 0.68 33.69
CA CYS A 625 -0.68 -0.47 33.63
C CYS A 625 -1.02 -1.48 34.73
N TRP A 626 -0.88 -2.78 34.43
CA TRP A 626 -1.23 -3.90 35.32
C TRP A 626 -0.30 -5.10 35.07
N GLY A 627 -0.34 -6.10 35.96
CA GLY A 627 0.54 -7.27 35.97
C GLY A 627 1.63 -7.18 37.03
N ASP A 628 2.86 -7.57 36.68
CA ASP A 628 4.03 -7.43 37.54
C ASP A 628 4.32 -5.97 37.91
N ASN A 629 4.69 -5.73 39.16
CA ASN A 629 5.04 -4.43 39.72
C ASN A 629 6.22 -4.49 40.72
N LEU A 630 7.04 -5.55 40.71
CA LEU A 630 8.15 -5.72 41.65
C LEU A 630 9.13 -4.54 41.67
N ASN A 631 9.33 -3.87 40.53
CA ASN A 631 10.20 -2.71 40.35
C ASN A 631 9.42 -1.40 40.15
N GLY A 632 8.11 -1.39 40.45
CA GLY A 632 7.25 -0.20 40.29
C GLY A 632 6.84 0.10 38.84
N GLN A 633 7.02 -0.82 37.91
CA GLN A 633 6.80 -0.62 36.47
C GLN A 633 5.35 -0.34 36.05
N THR A 634 4.36 -0.50 36.94
CA THR A 634 2.98 -0.05 36.70
C THR A 634 2.72 1.43 37.04
N GLY A 635 3.69 2.14 37.62
CA GLY A 635 3.72 3.62 37.67
C GLY A 635 2.74 4.29 38.64
N ASN A 636 2.25 3.56 39.65
CA ASN A 636 1.20 3.99 40.58
C ASN A 636 1.62 4.02 42.06
N ASN A 637 2.93 3.99 42.33
CA ASN A 637 3.54 3.95 43.67
C ASN A 637 3.14 2.76 44.56
N LEU A 638 2.55 1.70 44.03
CA LEU A 638 2.28 0.46 44.76
C LEU A 638 3.56 -0.41 44.87
N TYR A 639 4.66 0.22 45.30
CA TYR A 639 5.82 -0.50 45.83
C TYR A 639 5.35 -1.42 46.96
N GLY A 640 5.92 -2.62 47.04
CA GLY A 640 5.40 -3.70 47.87
C GLY A 640 5.13 -3.29 49.33
N ASP A 641 3.85 -3.18 49.67
CA ASP A 641 3.41 -2.99 51.05
C ASP A 641 3.61 -4.31 51.81
N TYR A 642 4.82 -4.44 52.36
CA TYR A 642 5.34 -5.42 53.31
C TYR A 642 5.35 -6.93 52.95
N ILE A 643 6.56 -7.37 52.57
CA ILE A 643 6.94 -8.77 52.38
C ILE A 643 6.76 -9.67 53.62
N TRP A 644 6.73 -9.09 54.82
CA TRP A 644 6.64 -9.85 56.07
C TRP A 644 5.26 -10.49 56.32
N TYR A 645 4.16 -9.88 55.85
CA TYR A 645 2.80 -10.33 56.20
C TYR A 645 2.39 -11.62 55.49
N CYS A 646 2.88 -11.84 54.26
CA CYS A 646 2.53 -12.98 53.41
C CYS A 646 3.13 -14.31 53.90
N ALA A 647 4.19 -14.28 54.71
CA ALA A 647 4.82 -15.48 55.29
C ALA A 647 3.94 -16.16 56.35
N GLU A 648 3.05 -15.40 57.00
CA GLU A 648 2.18 -15.90 58.09
C GLU A 648 0.71 -16.13 57.64
N HIS A 649 0.31 -15.63 56.46
CA HIS A 649 -1.10 -15.59 56.02
C HIS A 649 -1.34 -16.17 54.60
N PRO A 650 -1.29 -17.51 54.42
CA PRO A 650 -1.36 -18.18 53.11
C PRO A 650 -2.72 -18.07 52.37
N SER A 651 -3.73 -17.43 52.96
CA SER A 651 -5.03 -17.15 52.35
C SER A 651 -5.10 -15.80 51.60
N THR A 652 -4.02 -15.01 51.61
CA THR A 652 -4.00 -13.66 51.02
C THR A 652 -3.20 -13.65 49.71
N ARG A 653 -3.81 -13.20 48.59
CA ARG A 653 -3.11 -13.09 47.29
C ARG A 653 -2.17 -11.88 47.28
N CYS A 654 -0.87 -12.12 47.38
CA CYS A 654 0.15 -11.06 47.34
C CYS A 654 0.75 -10.83 45.93
N TYR A 655 1.26 -9.62 45.69
CA TYR A 655 2.20 -9.18 44.60
C TYR A 655 1.71 -8.93 43.16
N PHE A 656 0.41 -9.04 42.84
CA PHE A 656 -0.05 -8.75 41.47
C PHE A 656 -0.99 -7.55 41.39
N ASN A 657 -0.64 -6.59 40.53
CA ASN A 657 -1.52 -5.46 40.25
C ASN A 657 -2.56 -5.90 39.22
N TYR A 658 -3.62 -6.55 39.69
CA TYR A 658 -4.78 -6.88 38.86
C TYR A 658 -5.41 -5.60 38.30
N LEU A 659 -5.87 -5.62 37.05
CA LEU A 659 -6.45 -4.45 36.36
C LEU A 659 -7.56 -3.75 37.17
N VAL A 660 -8.35 -4.52 37.92
CA VAL A 660 -9.42 -4.01 38.80
C VAL A 660 -8.91 -3.05 39.89
N ASN A 661 -7.66 -3.21 40.32
CA ASN A 661 -6.98 -2.40 41.32
C ASN A 661 -6.07 -1.33 40.70
N SER A 662 -5.73 -1.44 39.42
CA SER A 662 -4.82 -0.52 38.74
C SER A 662 -5.42 0.88 38.65
N THR A 663 -4.62 1.91 38.95
CA THR A 663 -5.00 3.33 38.87
C THR A 663 -4.44 3.98 37.61
N THR A 664 -4.96 5.16 37.27
CA THR A 664 -4.40 5.97 36.19
C THR A 664 -3.01 6.47 36.59
N VAL A 665 -2.01 6.22 35.73
CA VAL A 665 -0.63 6.66 35.92
C VAL A 665 -0.56 8.19 35.93
N ASN A 666 0.06 8.77 36.96
CA ASN A 666 0.10 10.23 37.12
C ASN A 666 1.21 10.87 36.27
N LEU A 667 0.85 11.31 35.07
CA LEU A 667 1.74 11.99 34.12
C LEU A 667 1.90 13.50 34.37
N GLY A 668 1.44 14.00 35.52
CA GLY A 668 1.51 15.42 35.89
C GLY A 668 0.55 16.31 35.09
N GLY A 669 -0.69 15.84 34.89
CA GLY A 669 -1.77 16.62 34.26
C GLY A 669 -1.69 16.79 32.73
N THR A 670 -0.74 16.14 32.07
CA THR A 670 -0.59 16.14 30.60
C THR A 670 -1.05 14.82 30.01
N THR A 671 -1.67 14.84 28.82
CA THR A 671 -2.06 13.63 28.07
C THR A 671 -0.85 12.94 27.44
N ALA A 672 -0.85 11.61 27.43
CA ALA A 672 0.09 10.82 26.64
C ALA A 672 -0.37 10.68 25.18
N LEU A 673 0.60 10.61 24.26
CA LEU A 673 0.43 10.25 22.84
C LEU A 673 0.98 8.85 22.54
N GLN A 674 1.92 8.36 23.33
CA GLN A 674 2.46 7.01 23.22
C GLN A 674 2.81 6.45 24.61
N VAL A 675 2.65 5.15 24.80
CA VAL A 675 3.24 4.39 25.91
C VAL A 675 4.14 3.28 25.37
N THR A 676 5.25 3.00 26.05
CA THR A 676 6.12 1.84 25.77
C THR A 676 6.56 1.22 27.09
N SER A 677 6.55 -0.10 27.15
CA SER A 677 7.06 -0.89 28.26
C SER A 677 8.33 -1.62 27.80
N GLY A 678 9.43 -1.42 28.52
CA GLY A 678 10.64 -2.24 28.39
C GLY A 678 10.54 -3.48 29.27
N GLY A 679 11.67 -4.00 29.75
CA GLY A 679 11.68 -5.24 30.52
C GLY A 679 10.97 -5.15 31.87
N GLU A 680 11.38 -4.15 32.66
CA GLU A 680 10.93 -3.87 34.02
C GLU A 680 10.74 -2.36 34.23
N HIS A 681 10.57 -1.61 33.14
CA HIS A 681 10.39 -0.16 33.12
C HIS A 681 9.39 0.24 32.05
N ALA A 682 8.82 1.44 32.14
CA ALA A 682 7.93 1.98 31.14
C ALA A 682 8.13 3.49 30.98
N CYS A 683 7.78 4.00 29.80
CA CYS A 683 7.88 5.40 29.45
C CYS A 683 6.60 5.86 28.73
N ALA A 684 6.20 7.11 28.96
CA ALA A 684 5.12 7.77 28.25
C ALA A 684 5.66 9.01 27.51
N LEU A 685 5.29 9.12 26.23
CA LEU A 685 5.45 10.33 25.43
C LEU A 685 4.23 11.21 25.63
N LEU A 686 4.43 12.48 26.00
CA LEU A 686 3.37 13.43 26.29
C LEU A 686 3.03 14.29 25.06
N SER A 687 1.84 14.88 25.06
CA SER A 687 1.38 15.79 23.99
C SER A 687 2.20 17.08 23.84
N THR A 688 3.08 17.39 24.80
CA THR A 688 4.08 18.46 24.73
C THR A 688 5.38 18.04 24.04
N GLY A 689 5.53 16.77 23.64
CA GLY A 689 6.78 16.20 23.14
C GLY A 689 7.82 15.91 24.23
N ALA A 690 7.50 16.19 25.51
CA ALA A 690 8.28 15.69 26.64
C ALA A 690 7.97 14.20 26.89
N MET A 691 8.89 13.48 27.53
CA MET A 691 8.65 12.10 27.98
C MET A 691 8.94 11.94 29.48
N ARG A 692 8.31 10.95 30.10
CA ARG A 692 8.55 10.54 31.49
C ARG A 692 8.69 9.03 31.55
N CYS A 693 9.64 8.53 32.34
CA CYS A 693 9.90 7.11 32.53
C CYS A 693 9.78 6.73 34.02
N TRP A 694 9.52 5.46 34.29
CA TRP A 694 9.40 4.86 35.62
C TRP A 694 9.68 3.34 35.57
N GLY A 695 9.84 2.73 36.75
CA GLY A 695 10.20 1.32 36.94
C GLY A 695 11.67 1.14 37.34
N SER A 696 12.25 0.00 36.96
CA SER A 696 13.66 -0.35 37.12
C SER A 696 14.58 0.65 36.41
N ASN A 697 15.69 1.02 37.06
CA ASN A 697 16.68 2.00 36.59
C ASN A 697 18.13 1.55 36.82
N THR A 698 18.36 0.25 37.02
CA THR A 698 19.66 -0.35 37.36
C THR A 698 20.81 -0.05 36.37
N TYR A 699 20.50 0.32 35.13
CA TYR A 699 21.45 0.74 34.09
C TYR A 699 21.21 2.20 33.63
N GLY A 700 20.47 3.01 34.38
CA GLY A 700 20.13 4.38 33.96
C GLY A 700 19.03 4.47 32.90
N GLN A 701 18.30 3.38 32.61
CA GLN A 701 17.31 3.29 31.53
C GLN A 701 16.14 4.28 31.62
N LEU A 702 15.91 4.90 32.78
CA LEU A 702 14.93 5.99 32.93
C LEU A 702 15.45 7.36 32.44
N GLY A 703 16.77 7.52 32.26
CA GLY A 703 17.38 8.71 31.67
C GLY A 703 17.53 9.92 32.60
N TYR A 704 17.62 9.67 33.91
CA TYR A 704 17.64 10.73 34.94
C TYR A 704 19.03 11.01 35.54
N GLY A 705 20.11 10.45 34.98
CA GLY A 705 21.49 10.68 35.47
C GLY A 705 21.75 10.07 36.85
N ASN A 706 21.14 8.92 37.09
CA ASN A 706 21.25 8.12 38.31
C ASN A 706 20.67 6.72 38.06
N THR A 707 20.97 5.77 38.93
CA THR A 707 20.47 4.38 38.87
C THR A 707 19.34 4.07 39.86
N ALA A 708 18.58 5.06 40.32
CA ALA A 708 17.50 4.84 41.30
C ALA A 708 16.18 4.49 40.60
N ASP A 709 15.56 3.38 40.99
CA ASP A 709 14.25 2.95 40.51
C ASP A 709 13.15 3.96 40.91
N LEU A 710 12.09 4.07 40.10
CA LEU A 710 10.97 4.99 40.37
C LEU A 710 9.62 4.30 40.23
N GLY A 711 8.84 4.21 41.31
CA GLY A 711 7.50 3.61 41.31
C GLY A 711 6.40 4.47 40.66
N VAL A 712 6.75 5.66 40.19
CA VAL A 712 5.87 6.65 39.54
C VAL A 712 6.65 7.38 38.43
N PRO A 713 5.96 7.94 37.42
CA PRO A 713 6.59 8.79 36.40
C PRO A 713 7.44 9.89 37.02
N GLY A 714 8.72 9.93 36.64
CA GLY A 714 9.62 10.99 37.06
C GLY A 714 9.30 12.35 36.43
N GLY A 715 10.27 13.27 36.54
CA GLY A 715 10.25 14.51 35.77
C GLY A 715 10.40 14.26 34.25
N PRO A 716 10.30 15.32 33.42
CA PRO A 716 10.66 15.21 32.01
C PRO A 716 12.12 14.74 31.84
N VAL A 717 12.36 13.73 31.00
CA VAL A 717 13.71 13.29 30.64
C VAL A 717 14.43 14.42 29.88
N ASN A 718 15.69 14.70 30.22
CA ASN A 718 16.44 15.78 29.58
C ASN A 718 16.98 15.36 28.21
N LEU A 719 16.33 15.86 27.15
CA LEU A 719 16.70 15.62 25.75
C LEU A 719 17.50 16.78 25.13
N GLY A 720 17.98 17.75 25.92
CA GLY A 720 18.83 18.85 25.43
C GLY A 720 18.06 19.90 24.62
N GLY A 721 16.79 20.13 24.96
CA GLY A 721 15.91 21.08 24.26
C GLY A 721 15.13 20.49 23.08
N ALA A 722 15.48 19.30 22.60
CA ALA A 722 14.69 18.56 21.62
C ALA A 722 13.41 17.98 22.25
N THR A 723 12.35 17.86 21.45
CA THR A 723 11.14 17.10 21.78
C THR A 723 11.19 15.72 21.14
N ALA A 724 10.60 14.71 21.76
CA ALA A 724 10.42 13.40 21.15
C ALA A 724 9.11 13.33 20.35
N TYR A 725 9.09 12.51 19.29
CA TYR A 725 7.88 12.15 18.55
C TYR A 725 7.63 10.64 18.49
N GLN A 726 8.61 9.81 18.85
CA GLN A 726 8.45 8.38 19.05
C GLN A 726 9.37 7.90 20.17
N ILE A 727 8.93 6.90 20.94
CA ILE A 727 9.74 6.23 21.97
C ILE A 727 9.72 4.70 21.79
N SER A 728 10.73 4.01 22.32
CA SER A 728 10.84 2.55 22.39
C SER A 728 11.65 2.16 23.62
N ALA A 729 11.25 1.12 24.35
CA ALA A 729 11.97 0.59 25.50
C ALA A 729 12.29 -0.90 25.32
N SER A 730 13.47 -1.33 25.74
CA SER A 730 14.01 -2.68 25.52
C SER A 730 13.73 -3.62 26.69
N GLY A 731 13.69 -4.92 26.41
CA GLY A 731 13.48 -5.95 27.42
C GLY A 731 14.61 -6.13 28.42
N ASN A 732 15.83 -5.63 28.14
CA ASN A 732 16.96 -5.70 29.08
C ASN A 732 17.44 -4.34 29.62
N GLY A 733 16.65 -3.27 29.47
CA GLY A 733 16.91 -1.99 30.15
C GLY A 733 17.74 -1.00 29.34
N ASN A 734 17.32 -0.72 28.11
CA ASN A 734 17.66 0.51 27.38
C ASN A 734 16.40 1.16 26.81
N THR A 735 16.45 2.47 26.58
CA THR A 735 15.35 3.29 26.09
C THR A 735 15.84 4.14 24.94
N CYS A 736 15.00 4.33 23.93
CA CYS A 736 15.29 5.06 22.70
C CYS A 736 14.19 6.06 22.36
N ALA A 737 14.59 7.20 21.81
CA ALA A 737 13.72 8.29 21.39
C ALA A 737 14.05 8.72 19.94
N LEU A 738 13.02 8.98 19.14
CA LEU A 738 13.15 9.79 17.93
C LEU A 738 12.77 11.24 18.25
N LEU A 739 13.65 12.15 17.85
CA LEU A 739 13.64 13.55 18.25
C LEU A 739 13.24 14.47 17.09
N SER A 740 12.60 15.60 17.38
CA SER A 740 12.20 16.63 16.40
C SER A 740 13.36 17.24 15.60
N THR A 741 14.61 16.91 15.93
CA THR A 741 15.82 17.14 15.14
C THR A 741 15.98 16.18 13.94
N GLY A 742 15.09 15.20 13.78
CA GLY A 742 15.18 14.13 12.78
C GLY A 742 16.12 12.97 13.17
N LYS A 743 16.63 12.96 14.41
CA LYS A 743 17.66 12.03 14.89
C LYS A 743 17.12 11.09 15.98
N ALA A 744 17.86 10.00 16.24
CA ALA A 744 17.59 9.07 17.33
C ALA A 744 18.57 9.28 18.50
N ARG A 745 18.12 9.03 19.72
CA ARG A 745 18.96 8.95 20.92
C ARG A 745 18.53 7.77 21.79
N CYS A 746 19.49 6.96 22.24
CA CYS A 746 19.24 5.88 23.19
C CYS A 746 20.12 6.02 24.44
N TRP A 747 19.65 5.51 25.57
CA TRP A 747 20.34 5.44 26.85
C TRP A 747 19.94 4.16 27.61
N GLY A 748 20.64 3.84 28.69
CA GLY A 748 20.51 2.62 29.48
C GLY A 748 21.68 1.64 29.28
N LYS A 749 21.41 0.35 29.42
CA LYS A 749 22.36 -0.75 29.20
C LYS A 749 23.00 -0.69 27.80
N ASN A 750 24.32 -0.83 27.72
CA ASN A 750 25.09 -0.77 26.46
C ASN A 750 26.17 -1.85 26.30
N ASN A 751 26.09 -2.95 27.05
CA ASN A 751 27.14 -3.98 27.13
C ASN A 751 27.44 -4.71 25.80
N ALA A 752 26.59 -4.57 24.79
CA ALA A 752 26.73 -5.13 23.45
C ALA A 752 26.60 -4.06 22.34
N GLY A 753 26.76 -2.77 22.67
CA GLY A 753 26.65 -1.68 21.69
C GLY A 753 25.22 -1.27 21.34
N GLN A 754 24.21 -1.72 22.08
CA GLN A 754 22.79 -1.50 21.77
C GLN A 754 22.32 -0.04 21.82
N LEU A 755 23.15 0.89 22.31
CA LEU A 755 22.91 2.33 22.20
C LEU A 755 23.42 2.93 20.88
N GLY A 756 24.23 2.21 20.09
CA GLY A 756 24.66 2.60 18.75
C GLY A 756 25.69 3.73 18.69
N GLN A 757 26.48 3.91 19.76
CA GLN A 757 27.43 5.03 19.91
C GLN A 757 28.89 4.68 19.58
N GLY A 758 29.17 3.49 19.02
CA GLY A 758 30.54 3.03 18.72
C GLY A 758 31.37 2.75 19.97
N ASN A 759 30.70 2.37 21.06
CA ASN A 759 31.29 2.05 22.36
C ASN A 759 30.28 1.27 23.21
N THR A 760 30.75 0.64 24.29
CA THR A 760 29.92 -0.12 25.24
C THR A 760 29.60 0.63 26.55
N THR A 761 29.78 1.95 26.58
CA THR A 761 29.51 2.77 27.77
C THR A 761 28.01 2.89 28.02
N ILE A 762 27.58 2.58 29.24
CA ILE A 762 26.21 2.82 29.71
C ILE A 762 25.95 4.33 29.70
N ILE A 763 24.70 4.74 29.47
CA ILE A 763 24.30 6.16 29.49
C ILE A 763 23.07 6.31 30.37
N GLY A 764 23.04 7.33 31.23
CA GLY A 764 21.89 7.63 32.09
C GLY A 764 22.09 7.25 33.55
N ASP A 765 23.18 6.53 33.87
CA ASP A 765 23.48 6.01 35.20
C ASP A 765 24.19 7.04 36.08
N ASN A 766 24.94 7.97 35.48
CA ASN A 766 25.61 9.08 36.18
C ASN A 766 25.56 10.42 35.40
N GLU A 767 25.14 10.40 34.14
CA GLU A 767 25.01 11.54 33.23
C GLU A 767 23.61 11.61 32.59
N LEU A 768 23.26 12.76 32.01
CA LEU A 768 21.96 12.91 31.32
C LEU A 768 22.08 12.47 29.86
N PRO A 769 21.05 11.85 29.25
CA PRO A 769 21.07 11.48 27.82
C PRO A 769 21.43 12.63 26.89
N SER A 770 21.09 13.87 27.26
CA SER A 770 21.46 15.09 26.52
C SER A 770 22.96 15.37 26.41
N THR A 771 23.81 14.69 27.18
CA THR A 771 25.27 14.93 27.20
C THR A 771 26.05 14.12 26.16
N VAL A 772 25.52 12.99 25.68
CA VAL A 772 26.26 12.03 24.84
C VAL A 772 25.95 12.16 23.34
N GLY A 773 24.91 12.93 22.98
CA GLY A 773 24.57 13.22 21.58
C GLY A 773 23.54 12.27 20.97
N ASP A 774 23.54 12.18 19.64
CA ASP A 774 22.55 11.43 18.85
C ASP A 774 23.23 10.31 18.05
N ILE A 775 22.50 9.22 17.85
CA ILE A 775 22.97 8.03 17.13
C ILE A 775 23.16 8.36 15.66
N GLN A 776 24.34 8.03 15.12
CA GLN A 776 24.63 8.16 13.69
C GLN A 776 24.08 6.95 12.92
N LEU A 777 22.77 7.00 12.64
CA LEU A 777 22.09 6.03 11.79
C LEU A 777 22.25 6.30 10.30
N LEU A 778 22.75 7.49 9.92
CA LEU A 778 23.01 7.90 8.54
C LEU A 778 24.49 8.29 8.38
N PRO A 779 25.10 8.11 7.19
CA PRO A 779 26.41 8.67 6.91
C PRO A 779 26.36 10.20 7.06
N PRO A 780 27.43 10.85 7.55
CA PRO A 780 27.48 12.30 7.63
C PRO A 780 27.36 12.92 6.23
N THR A 781 26.55 13.97 6.10
CA THR A 781 26.49 14.79 4.88
C THR A 781 27.82 15.50 4.65
N PRO A 782 28.35 15.51 3.40
CA PRO A 782 29.63 16.16 3.06
C PRO A 782 29.66 17.68 3.29
#